data_AF-A0AAE2SAW9-F1
#
_entry.id   AF-A0AAE2SAW9-F1
#
_cell.length_a   1.000
_cell.length_b   1.000
_cell.length_c   1.000
_cell.angle_alpha   90.00
_cell.angle_beta   90.00
_cell.angle_gamma   90.00
#
_symmetry.space_group_name_H-M   'P 1'
#
loop_
_entity.id
_entity.type
_entity.pdbx_description
1 polymer ?
#
loop_
_entity_poly.entity_id
_entity_poly.type
_entity_poly.pdbx_seq_one_letter_code
_entity_poly.pdbx_strand_id
1 'polypeptide(L)'
;MKKEDQMIDALLNEHARKGSGDDVEFLTDLEARLDAEKNVTSMPTSSSSNKGRGPAIGVGIAAALTIAAVGYYGWKSDRDRDLAVNDSQAATEQLQEAPVSYSAPPEPKPSLLPAAEQKKAKDTLGVAKAEGRIRAARIAEVESTMAEDAAPVPQAAPVQPRVLKPRPMTRKPSAPSSSMAKMRGQGAAGGAGAYRLDLPSKAREIGNSDAFGDGWGSERRRDHFHGRPAKAPGNRYGKLVDNSFLSPWKAPLSTFSVDVDTASYTNMRRMIQSGQSVPKDAVRIEEMINYFSYDYPQPVGKHPFSVNVETASCPWNEEHRLVKIGLQGKDIIREKRPAANLVFLLDVSGSMNAQDKLPLLVDSMKILLKELNGDDSVSIVVYAGAQGLALPPTYVDEDGRKTILKKLNNFRSGGSTNGGAGITLAYKMAKKHFVKGGVNRVILGTDGDFNVGLTDRSKLVSMVEREAKSGVYLSVLGFGQGNLNDAMLEAITNKGNGNYSYIDSLREGRKVFLDDMMGNMVTIAKDVKIQVEFNPAKVKSYRLIGYANRMLKAEDFKNKLIDAGEIGAGHTVTALYEIVPGNAAESAPVVDDLEYQKSKKPAPKPADRAVVDSPNLLTVKLAYKGPEASKETESTYFRTRVIDGGKSWKDASDDFKFASGVSLFGMLQRGSEHAGQGSYQLVRKLAEQGRGKDEKGHRTEFSDLVRKVK
;
A
#
# COMPACT_ATOMS: atom_id res chain seq x y z
N MET A 1 15.08 -24.84 -23.58
CA MET A 1 14.49 -25.51 -22.39
C MET A 1 15.42 -26.63 -21.97
N LYS A 2 15.59 -26.85 -20.67
CA LYS A 2 16.19 -28.08 -20.15
C LYS A 2 15.15 -29.20 -20.18
N LYS A 3 15.57 -30.47 -20.09
CA LYS A 3 14.64 -31.62 -20.05
C LYS A 3 13.66 -31.53 -18.88
N GLU A 4 14.15 -31.08 -17.72
CA GLU A 4 13.35 -30.79 -16.51
C GLU A 4 12.18 -29.83 -16.80
N ASP A 5 12.41 -28.75 -17.55
CA ASP A 5 11.36 -27.77 -17.86
C ASP A 5 10.23 -28.42 -18.70
N GLN A 6 10.60 -29.30 -19.65
CA GLN A 6 9.63 -30.04 -20.48
C GLN A 6 8.84 -31.09 -19.67
N MET A 7 9.48 -31.74 -18.70
CA MET A 7 8.85 -32.72 -17.81
C MET A 7 7.86 -32.06 -16.85
N ILE A 8 8.23 -30.92 -16.26
CA ILE A 8 7.34 -30.15 -15.38
C ILE A 8 6.12 -29.65 -16.15
N ASP A 9 6.31 -29.06 -17.33
CA ASP A 9 5.20 -28.63 -18.18
C ASP A 9 4.29 -29.81 -18.59
N ALA A 10 4.86 -30.98 -18.88
CA ALA A 10 4.06 -32.17 -19.21
C ALA A 10 3.21 -32.66 -18.04
N LEU A 11 3.79 -32.78 -16.83
CA LEU A 11 3.10 -33.25 -15.63
C LEU A 11 2.00 -32.27 -15.17
N LEU A 12 2.25 -30.96 -15.23
CA LEU A 12 1.26 -29.94 -14.92
C LEU A 12 0.08 -29.98 -15.92
N ASN A 13 0.35 -30.16 -17.21
CA ASN A 13 -0.70 -30.31 -18.22
C ASN A 13 -1.47 -31.64 -18.09
N GLU A 14 -0.85 -32.71 -17.61
CA GLU A 14 -1.54 -33.98 -17.34
C GLU A 14 -2.48 -33.86 -16.13
N HIS A 15 -2.03 -33.24 -15.04
CA HIS A 15 -2.86 -33.01 -13.85
C HIS A 15 -4.04 -32.07 -14.15
N ALA A 16 -3.79 -30.97 -14.88
CA ALA A 16 -4.83 -30.04 -15.33
C ALA A 16 -5.92 -30.70 -16.20
N ARG A 17 -5.61 -31.82 -16.88
CA ARG A 17 -6.61 -32.61 -17.63
C ARG A 17 -7.41 -33.59 -16.78
N LYS A 18 -6.91 -33.99 -15.60
CA LYS A 18 -7.58 -34.99 -14.72
C LYS A 18 -8.68 -34.39 -13.84
N GLY A 19 -8.68 -33.07 -13.62
CA GLY A 19 -9.91 -32.30 -13.33
C GLY A 19 -10.66 -32.59 -12.02
N SER A 20 -10.13 -33.38 -11.08
CA SER A 20 -10.69 -33.55 -9.72
C SER A 20 -9.72 -34.20 -8.71
N GLY A 21 -8.41 -34.10 -8.90
CA GLY A 21 -7.42 -34.69 -7.98
C GLY A 21 -7.16 -33.82 -6.75
N ASP A 22 -6.64 -34.41 -5.67
CA ASP A 22 -6.13 -33.64 -4.53
C ASP A 22 -4.81 -32.95 -4.95
N ASP A 23 -4.87 -31.63 -5.18
CA ASP A 23 -3.74 -30.82 -5.61
C ASP A 23 -2.56 -30.89 -4.63
N VAL A 24 -2.80 -31.16 -3.34
CA VAL A 24 -1.74 -31.25 -2.33
C VAL A 24 -0.94 -32.54 -2.49
N GLU A 25 -1.61 -33.65 -2.77
CA GLU A 25 -0.97 -34.95 -3.01
C GLU A 25 -0.15 -34.91 -4.31
N PHE A 26 -0.71 -34.35 -5.39
CA PHE A 26 0.01 -34.19 -6.67
C PHE A 26 1.26 -33.31 -6.52
N LEU A 27 1.18 -32.19 -5.78
CA LEU A 27 2.35 -31.33 -5.56
C LEU A 27 3.43 -32.02 -4.71
N THR A 28 3.03 -32.86 -3.76
CA THR A 28 3.96 -33.64 -2.93
C THR A 28 4.67 -34.74 -3.75
N ASP A 29 3.94 -35.45 -4.63
CA ASP A 29 4.50 -36.42 -5.57
C ASP A 29 5.41 -35.75 -6.62
N LEU A 30 5.05 -34.56 -7.09
CA LEU A 30 5.87 -33.76 -8.01
C LEU A 30 7.20 -33.34 -7.36
N GLU A 31 7.19 -32.91 -6.09
CA GLU A 31 8.43 -32.61 -5.35
C GLU A 31 9.30 -33.85 -5.16
N ALA A 32 8.72 -34.99 -4.73
CA ALA A 32 9.43 -36.24 -4.56
C ALA A 32 10.10 -36.75 -5.85
N ARG A 33 9.43 -36.61 -7.01
CA ARG A 33 9.98 -37.00 -8.32
C ARG A 33 11.12 -36.10 -8.79
N LEU A 34 11.02 -34.80 -8.55
CA LEU A 34 12.07 -33.83 -8.91
C LEU A 34 13.34 -34.02 -8.06
N ASP A 35 13.20 -34.41 -6.79
CA ASP A 35 14.34 -34.72 -5.95
C ASP A 35 14.95 -36.10 -6.26
N ALA A 36 14.15 -37.07 -6.75
CA ALA A 36 14.67 -38.31 -7.30
C ALA A 36 15.53 -38.08 -8.56
N GLU A 37 15.11 -37.20 -9.48
CA GLU A 37 15.86 -36.93 -10.72
C GLU A 37 17.21 -36.25 -10.45
N LYS A 38 17.27 -35.28 -9.53
CA LYS A 38 18.54 -34.64 -9.10
C LYS A 38 19.58 -35.64 -8.59
N ASN A 39 19.14 -36.64 -7.81
CA ASN A 39 20.02 -37.67 -7.24
C ASN A 39 20.60 -38.62 -8.30
N VAL A 40 19.96 -38.76 -9.47
CA VAL A 40 20.49 -39.54 -10.60
C VAL A 40 21.58 -38.78 -11.36
N THR A 41 21.53 -37.45 -11.39
CA THR A 41 22.55 -36.60 -12.04
C THR A 41 23.83 -36.38 -11.22
N SER A 42 23.91 -36.85 -9.97
CA SER A 42 25.06 -36.66 -9.08
C SER A 42 25.81 -37.96 -8.75
N MET A 43 26.48 -38.55 -9.74
CA MET A 43 27.54 -39.54 -9.51
C MET A 43 28.85 -39.12 -10.20
N PRO A 44 29.99 -39.04 -9.50
CA PRO A 44 31.28 -38.73 -10.11
C PRO A 44 31.88 -39.95 -10.81
N THR A 45 32.40 -39.74 -12.01
CA THR A 45 33.22 -40.74 -12.71
C THR A 45 34.64 -40.74 -12.16
N SER A 46 35.08 -41.84 -11.55
CA SER A 46 36.52 -42.11 -11.32
C SER A 46 36.88 -43.55 -11.67
N SER A 47 37.92 -43.70 -12.47
CA SER A 47 38.41 -44.98 -13.00
C SER A 47 39.30 -45.76 -12.04
N SER A 48 39.49 -47.05 -12.37
CA SER A 48 40.73 -47.82 -12.17
C SER A 48 40.89 -48.70 -10.91
N SER A 49 40.47 -49.96 -11.10
CA SER A 49 41.34 -51.17 -11.00
C SER A 49 41.31 -52.10 -9.77
N ASN A 50 41.37 -53.39 -10.14
CA ASN A 50 41.89 -54.57 -9.44
C ASN A 50 41.08 -55.27 -8.31
N LYS A 51 40.54 -56.43 -8.73
CA LYS A 51 40.68 -57.76 -8.10
C LYS A 51 40.10 -57.99 -6.68
N GLY A 52 38.98 -58.70 -6.66
CA GLY A 52 39.05 -60.14 -6.36
C GLY A 52 38.12 -60.71 -5.28
N ARG A 53 37.46 -61.82 -5.64
CA ARG A 53 36.79 -62.84 -4.78
C ARG A 53 35.55 -62.41 -3.98
N GLY A 54 34.42 -63.08 -4.27
CA GLY A 54 33.41 -63.41 -3.25
C GLY A 54 33.68 -64.81 -2.65
N PRO A 55 32.70 -65.49 -2.01
CA PRO A 55 31.30 -65.08 -1.79
C PRO A 55 30.72 -65.33 -0.36
N ALA A 56 29.55 -64.70 -0.11
CA ALA A 56 28.39 -65.17 0.70
C ALA A 56 28.44 -65.34 2.24
N ILE A 57 27.23 -65.17 2.83
CA ILE A 57 26.75 -65.51 4.20
C ILE A 57 27.32 -64.64 5.36
N GLY A 58 26.52 -64.07 6.28
CA GLY A 58 25.05 -63.97 6.45
C GLY A 58 24.66 -63.50 7.87
N VAL A 59 23.38 -63.11 8.09
CA VAL A 59 22.76 -62.71 9.40
C VAL A 59 23.32 -61.39 9.98
N GLY A 60 22.61 -60.46 10.64
CA GLY A 60 21.21 -60.23 11.06
C GLY A 60 21.29 -59.07 12.11
N ILE A 61 20.38 -58.10 12.22
CA ILE A 61 19.07 -58.13 12.90
C ILE A 61 18.49 -56.68 12.83
N ALA A 62 17.17 -56.53 12.92
CA ALA A 62 16.46 -55.24 12.87
C ALA A 62 16.52 -54.43 14.18
N ALA A 63 16.28 -53.11 14.10
CA ALA A 63 15.13 -52.44 14.74
C ALA A 63 15.14 -50.91 14.54
N ALA A 64 13.96 -50.30 14.49
CA ALA A 64 13.72 -48.85 14.52
C ALA A 64 13.05 -48.44 15.85
N LEU A 65 12.63 -47.16 15.96
CA LEU A 65 12.10 -46.45 17.16
C LEU A 65 13.22 -45.92 18.08
N THR A 66 13.21 -44.71 18.64
CA THR A 66 12.15 -43.67 18.77
C THR A 66 12.80 -42.28 18.98
N ILE A 67 12.24 -41.18 18.46
CA ILE A 67 12.62 -39.81 18.88
C ILE A 67 11.37 -39.00 19.20
N ALA A 68 11.04 -38.89 20.49
CA ALA A 68 9.97 -38.03 21.03
C ALA A 68 10.20 -37.72 22.52
N ALA A 69 11.37 -37.18 22.90
CA ALA A 69 11.72 -36.99 24.32
C ALA A 69 12.69 -35.82 24.64
N VAL A 70 12.73 -34.73 23.87
CA VAL A 70 13.63 -33.58 24.16
C VAL A 70 12.89 -32.28 24.52
N GLY A 71 11.62 -32.13 24.14
CA GLY A 71 10.86 -30.88 24.35
C GLY A 71 10.38 -30.59 25.77
N TYR A 72 10.48 -31.54 26.72
CA TYR A 72 9.81 -31.43 28.03
C TYR A 72 10.73 -31.02 29.20
N TYR A 73 12.04 -31.22 29.10
CA TYR A 73 12.97 -30.97 30.22
C TYR A 73 13.63 -29.58 30.21
N GLY A 74 13.61 -28.85 29.09
CA GLY A 74 14.20 -27.51 29.00
C GLY A 74 13.37 -26.38 29.64
N TRP A 75 12.08 -26.62 29.94
CA TRP A 75 11.14 -25.55 30.33
C TRP A 75 10.95 -25.38 31.85
N LYS A 76 11.58 -26.23 32.68
CA LYS A 76 11.34 -26.26 34.14
C LYS A 76 12.54 -25.81 35.00
N SER A 77 13.59 -25.23 34.42
CA SER A 77 14.86 -24.95 35.11
C SER A 77 15.10 -23.47 35.52
N ASP A 78 14.23 -22.53 35.12
CA ASP A 78 14.45 -21.08 35.33
C ASP A 78 13.41 -20.41 36.27
N ARG A 79 12.67 -21.20 37.05
CA ARG A 79 12.02 -20.73 38.28
C ARG A 79 12.79 -21.26 39.47
N ASP A 80 13.69 -20.41 39.97
CA ASP A 80 14.18 -20.30 41.36
C ASP A 80 15.66 -19.89 41.41
N ARG A 81 15.95 -18.63 41.05
CA ARG A 81 17.14 -17.89 41.51
C ARG A 81 16.78 -16.43 41.79
N ASP A 82 16.37 -16.20 43.03
CA ASP A 82 16.13 -14.86 43.55
C ASP A 82 17.43 -14.11 43.89
N LEU A 83 17.35 -12.78 43.78
CA LEU A 83 18.09 -11.79 44.58
C LEU A 83 19.62 -11.88 44.64
N ALA A 84 20.27 -11.20 43.69
CA ALA A 84 21.51 -10.49 43.95
C ALA A 84 21.43 -9.06 43.41
N VAL A 85 21.39 -8.07 44.30
CA VAL A 85 21.63 -6.67 43.95
C VAL A 85 23.08 -6.55 43.51
N ASN A 86 23.34 -5.95 42.34
CA ASN A 86 24.65 -5.43 42.03
C ASN A 86 24.56 -4.24 41.07
N ASP A 87 25.26 -3.16 41.42
CA ASP A 87 25.34 -1.95 40.62
C ASP A 87 26.01 -2.22 39.26
N SER A 88 25.43 -1.64 38.21
CA SER A 88 26.11 -1.43 36.93
C SER A 88 25.92 0.02 36.47
N GLN A 89 26.58 0.92 37.19
CA GLN A 89 27.00 2.19 36.59
C GLN A 89 28.00 1.91 35.44
N ALA A 90 28.21 2.91 34.57
CA ALA A 90 29.10 2.89 33.41
C ALA A 90 28.61 2.12 32.15
N ALA A 91 27.46 2.54 31.62
CA ALA A 91 27.25 2.60 30.17
C ALA A 91 27.32 4.08 29.73
N THR A 92 28.52 4.57 29.42
CA THR A 92 28.74 5.99 29.07
C THR A 92 28.16 6.30 27.69
N GLU A 93 27.13 7.15 27.64
CA GLU A 93 26.59 7.68 26.38
C GLU A 93 27.65 8.51 25.64
N GLN A 94 27.88 8.20 24.36
CA GLN A 94 28.41 9.16 23.38
C GLN A 94 27.31 9.53 22.38
N LEU A 95 26.29 10.23 22.89
CA LEU A 95 25.30 10.92 22.06
C LEU A 95 25.92 12.20 21.48
N GLN A 96 26.26 12.18 20.19
CA GLN A 96 26.68 13.39 19.49
C GLN A 96 25.48 14.31 19.23
N GLU A 97 25.53 15.52 19.78
CA GLU A 97 24.62 16.61 19.44
C GLU A 97 25.07 17.33 18.17
N ALA A 98 24.11 17.72 17.32
CA ALA A 98 24.36 18.62 16.20
C ALA A 98 23.75 19.99 16.53
N PRO A 99 24.55 21.07 16.64
CA PRO A 99 24.02 22.40 16.86
C PRO A 99 23.45 22.96 15.55
N VAL A 100 22.17 23.35 15.56
CA VAL A 100 21.55 24.06 14.44
C VAL A 100 20.96 25.37 14.97
N SER A 101 21.71 26.46 14.77
CA SER A 101 21.22 27.83 14.96
C SER A 101 20.84 28.40 13.60
N TYR A 102 19.58 28.81 13.44
CA TYR A 102 19.12 29.50 12.24
C TYR A 102 19.37 31.00 12.38
N SER A 103 20.30 31.52 11.61
CA SER A 103 20.40 32.95 11.28
C SER A 103 20.36 33.11 9.75
N ALA A 104 19.87 34.26 9.28
CA ALA A 104 19.63 34.49 7.85
C ALA A 104 20.95 34.46 7.04
N PRO A 105 20.92 34.00 5.77
CA PRO A 105 22.13 33.85 4.98
C PRO A 105 22.76 35.21 4.61
N PRO A 106 24.08 35.40 4.77
CA PRO A 106 24.78 36.57 4.24
C PRO A 106 25.00 36.46 2.73
N GLU A 107 25.04 37.60 2.04
CA GLU A 107 25.27 37.67 0.59
C GLU A 107 26.66 37.16 0.18
N PRO A 108 26.79 36.45 -0.96
CA PRO A 108 28.06 35.89 -1.39
C PRO A 108 28.99 36.94 -2.02
N LYS A 109 30.16 37.15 -1.42
CA LYS A 109 31.32 37.76 -2.10
C LYS A 109 32.10 36.67 -2.88
N PRO A 110 32.57 36.94 -4.11
CA PRO A 110 33.22 35.92 -4.93
C PRO A 110 34.64 35.60 -4.45
N SER A 111 34.96 34.32 -4.31
CA SER A 111 36.33 33.83 -4.09
C SER A 111 37.02 33.52 -5.43
N LEU A 112 38.28 33.96 -5.57
CA LEU A 112 39.08 33.72 -6.78
C LEU A 112 39.82 32.38 -6.68
N LEU A 113 39.61 31.50 -7.67
CA LEU A 113 40.36 30.24 -7.81
C LEU A 113 41.75 30.49 -8.44
N PRO A 114 42.82 29.80 -7.98
CA PRO A 114 44.17 29.92 -8.56
C PRO A 114 44.24 29.55 -10.04
N ALA A 115 45.13 30.22 -10.78
CA ALA A 115 45.21 30.16 -12.25
C ALA A 115 45.48 28.77 -12.86
N ALA A 116 46.00 27.81 -12.08
CA ALA A 116 46.30 26.46 -12.56
C ALA A 116 45.04 25.61 -12.84
N GLU A 117 43.96 25.79 -12.08
CA GLU A 117 42.72 25.02 -12.27
C GLU A 117 41.84 25.58 -13.39
N GLN A 118 41.92 26.88 -13.65
CA GLN A 118 41.17 27.56 -14.71
C GLN A 118 41.52 27.04 -16.13
N LYS A 119 42.73 26.51 -16.32
CA LYS A 119 43.16 25.92 -17.60
C LYS A 119 42.52 24.55 -17.84
N LYS A 120 42.48 23.69 -16.82
CA LYS A 120 41.84 22.36 -16.87
C LYS A 120 40.32 22.44 -17.06
N ALA A 121 39.68 23.47 -16.50
CA ALA A 121 38.26 23.74 -16.67
C ALA A 121 37.89 24.23 -18.09
N LYS A 122 38.79 24.94 -18.79
CA LYS A 122 38.52 25.39 -20.17
C LYS A 122 38.53 24.24 -21.18
N ASP A 123 39.47 23.30 -21.05
CA ASP A 123 39.57 22.17 -21.99
C ASP A 123 38.39 21.20 -21.85
N THR A 124 37.92 20.95 -20.62
CA THR A 124 36.70 20.15 -20.38
C THR A 124 35.42 20.82 -20.86
N LEU A 125 35.31 22.15 -20.75
CA LEU A 125 34.18 22.90 -21.31
C LEU A 125 34.16 22.90 -22.84
N GLY A 126 35.33 22.81 -23.48
CA GLY A 126 35.47 22.72 -24.94
C GLY A 126 34.84 21.45 -25.52
N VAL A 127 35.09 20.30 -24.88
CA VAL A 127 34.55 18.99 -25.32
C VAL A 127 33.03 18.94 -25.15
N ALA A 128 32.52 19.32 -23.97
CA ALA A 128 31.07 19.33 -23.70
C ALA A 128 30.28 20.24 -24.67
N LYS A 129 30.89 21.35 -25.13
CA LYS A 129 30.28 22.29 -26.09
C LYS A 129 30.33 21.80 -27.54
N ALA A 130 31.24 20.88 -27.87
CA ALA A 130 31.25 20.18 -29.16
C ALA A 130 30.18 19.08 -29.21
N GLU A 131 30.09 18.26 -28.16
CA GLU A 131 29.09 17.19 -28.05
C GLU A 131 27.65 17.74 -28.02
N GLY A 132 27.42 18.85 -27.33
CA GLY A 132 26.13 19.55 -27.34
C GLY A 132 25.70 20.04 -28.73
N ARG A 133 26.64 20.41 -29.61
CA ARG A 133 26.35 20.82 -31.00
C ARG A 133 26.00 19.63 -31.88
N ILE A 134 26.70 18.50 -31.73
CA ILE A 134 26.38 17.25 -32.43
C ILE A 134 24.98 16.76 -32.03
N ARG A 135 24.62 16.87 -30.74
CA ARG A 135 23.28 16.51 -30.24
C ARG A 135 22.19 17.43 -30.78
N ALA A 136 22.44 18.74 -30.90
CA ALA A 136 21.48 19.69 -31.46
C ALA A 136 21.25 19.47 -32.98
N ALA A 137 22.30 19.21 -33.75
CA ALA A 137 22.18 18.89 -35.18
C ALA A 137 21.33 17.63 -35.43
N ARG A 138 21.54 16.59 -34.62
CA ARG A 138 20.79 15.32 -34.73
C ARG A 138 19.32 15.41 -34.33
N ILE A 139 18.95 16.42 -33.53
CA ILE A 139 17.54 16.71 -33.19
C ILE A 139 16.87 17.46 -34.34
N ALA A 140 17.54 18.47 -34.92
CA ALA A 140 17.02 19.21 -36.08
C ALA A 140 16.80 18.32 -37.32
N GLU A 141 17.67 17.33 -37.53
CA GLU A 141 17.55 16.36 -38.64
C GLU A 141 16.32 15.45 -38.46
N VAL A 142 15.99 15.06 -37.22
CA VAL A 142 14.79 14.27 -36.88
C VAL A 142 13.50 15.12 -36.94
N GLU A 143 13.56 16.40 -36.57
CA GLU A 143 12.40 17.31 -36.72
C GLU A 143 12.11 17.62 -38.20
N SER A 144 13.13 17.71 -39.06
CA SER A 144 12.96 17.93 -40.51
C SER A 144 12.28 16.76 -41.23
N THR A 145 12.42 15.53 -40.75
CA THR A 145 11.88 14.31 -41.36
C THR A 145 10.45 13.98 -40.93
N MET A 146 9.83 14.80 -40.07
CA MET A 146 8.42 14.65 -39.64
C MET A 146 7.48 15.76 -40.15
N ALA A 147 7.95 16.62 -41.06
CA ALA A 147 7.21 17.79 -41.54
C ALA A 147 6.62 17.65 -42.97
N GLU A 148 6.90 16.58 -43.70
CA GLU A 148 6.43 16.35 -45.08
C GLU A 148 5.25 15.36 -45.17
N ASP A 149 4.13 15.62 -44.48
CA ASP A 149 2.80 15.12 -44.92
C ASP A 149 1.61 15.83 -44.23
N ALA A 150 1.32 17.08 -44.62
CA ALA A 150 0.07 17.77 -44.24
C ALA A 150 -0.31 18.90 -45.22
N ALA A 151 -1.36 18.69 -46.02
CA ALA A 151 -1.96 19.75 -46.85
C ALA A 151 -2.86 20.71 -46.01
N PRO A 152 -2.96 22.01 -46.36
CA PRO A 152 -3.54 23.01 -45.47
C PRO A 152 -5.06 23.15 -45.57
N VAL A 153 -5.69 23.47 -44.43
CA VAL A 153 -7.11 23.88 -44.32
C VAL A 153 -7.17 25.40 -44.03
N PRO A 154 -8.00 26.20 -44.72
CA PRO A 154 -7.99 27.66 -44.59
C PRO A 154 -8.66 28.17 -43.30
N GLN A 155 -8.13 29.26 -42.74
CA GLN A 155 -8.61 29.91 -41.52
C GLN A 155 -9.86 30.79 -41.77
N ALA A 156 -10.77 30.84 -40.79
CA ALA A 156 -11.91 31.76 -40.77
C ALA A 156 -11.62 33.03 -39.92
N ALA A 157 -12.11 34.18 -40.38
CA ALA A 157 -11.89 35.49 -39.77
C ALA A 157 -12.83 35.78 -38.57
N PRO A 158 -12.47 36.70 -37.65
CA PRO A 158 -13.25 36.97 -36.43
C PRO A 158 -14.45 37.90 -36.67
N VAL A 159 -15.56 37.64 -35.96
CA VAL A 159 -16.80 38.44 -36.02
C VAL A 159 -17.04 39.17 -34.70
N GLN A 160 -17.37 40.46 -34.77
CA GLN A 160 -17.65 41.34 -33.63
C GLN A 160 -19.11 41.24 -33.13
N PRO A 161 -19.40 41.50 -31.84
CA PRO A 161 -20.75 41.39 -31.28
C PRO A 161 -21.65 42.56 -31.70
N ARG A 162 -22.90 42.25 -32.11
CA ARG A 162 -23.87 43.25 -32.56
C ARG A 162 -24.97 43.49 -31.50
N VAL A 163 -25.09 44.74 -31.05
CA VAL A 163 -26.13 45.22 -30.14
C VAL A 163 -27.43 45.48 -30.91
N LEU A 164 -28.58 45.14 -30.32
CA LEU A 164 -29.91 45.57 -30.81
C LEU A 164 -30.71 46.27 -29.69
N LYS A 165 -31.44 47.33 -30.07
CA LYS A 165 -32.32 48.14 -29.20
C LYS A 165 -33.78 48.10 -29.73
N PRO A 166 -34.81 48.43 -28.90
CA PRO A 166 -36.17 47.90 -29.05
C PRO A 166 -37.25 48.92 -29.50
N ARG A 167 -38.44 48.42 -29.91
CA ARG A 167 -39.75 49.14 -29.97
C ARG A 167 -40.92 48.16 -30.38
N PRO A 168 -42.22 48.50 -30.21
CA PRO A 168 -42.94 48.70 -28.94
C PRO A 168 -44.27 47.88 -28.83
N MET A 169 -45.09 48.17 -27.80
CA MET A 169 -46.16 47.33 -27.19
C MET A 169 -47.57 47.37 -27.83
N THR A 170 -48.40 46.35 -27.53
CA THR A 170 -49.86 46.51 -27.30
C THR A 170 -50.45 45.58 -26.20
N ARG A 171 -50.87 46.21 -25.08
CA ARG A 171 -51.98 45.98 -24.09
C ARG A 171 -52.33 44.57 -23.49
N LYS A 172 -52.91 44.64 -22.28
CA LYS A 172 -53.19 43.62 -21.21
C LYS A 172 -54.71 43.23 -21.12
N PRO A 173 -55.27 42.60 -20.04
CA PRO A 173 -55.03 41.27 -19.41
C PRO A 173 -56.31 40.46 -19.02
N SER A 174 -56.22 39.12 -18.93
CA SER A 174 -57.12 38.19 -18.18
C SER A 174 -56.63 36.73 -18.33
N ALA A 175 -56.89 35.73 -17.47
CA ALA A 175 -57.20 35.60 -16.03
C ALA A 175 -56.99 34.10 -15.62
N PRO A 176 -56.80 33.70 -14.34
CA PRO A 176 -56.33 32.35 -14.00
C PRO A 176 -57.43 31.35 -13.57
N SER A 177 -57.18 30.05 -13.77
CA SER A 177 -57.90 28.98 -13.08
C SER A 177 -56.99 27.77 -12.80
N SER A 178 -56.90 27.38 -11.53
CA SER A 178 -56.24 26.15 -11.08
C SER A 178 -57.17 25.39 -10.14
N SER A 179 -57.43 24.09 -10.39
CA SER A 179 -58.09 23.21 -9.42
C SER A 179 -57.69 21.76 -9.60
N MET A 180 -57.42 21.09 -8.48
CA MET A 180 -57.17 19.64 -8.38
C MET A 180 -58.38 18.80 -8.82
N ALA A 181 -58.14 17.62 -9.37
CA ALA A 181 -58.94 16.42 -9.07
C ALA A 181 -58.16 15.12 -9.38
N LYS A 182 -58.43 14.07 -8.59
CA LYS A 182 -57.83 12.73 -8.71
C LYS A 182 -58.48 11.93 -9.83
N MET A 183 -57.72 11.08 -10.54
CA MET A 183 -58.27 9.94 -11.26
C MET A 183 -58.18 8.65 -10.42
N ARG A 184 -59.33 8.06 -10.12
CA ARG A 184 -59.50 6.65 -9.72
C ARG A 184 -60.75 6.15 -10.46
N GLY A 185 -60.66 4.95 -11.05
CA GLY A 185 -61.57 4.55 -12.13
C GLY A 185 -62.92 3.93 -11.72
N GLN A 186 -63.76 3.81 -12.75
CA GLN A 186 -64.92 2.92 -12.95
C GLN A 186 -64.89 2.53 -14.46
N GLY A 187 -65.40 1.41 -14.96
CA GLY A 187 -66.07 0.28 -14.27
C GLY A 187 -67.37 -0.16 -14.96
N ALA A 188 -67.28 -0.95 -16.05
CA ALA A 188 -68.35 -1.79 -16.64
C ALA A 188 -67.81 -2.51 -17.91
N ALA A 189 -68.26 -3.69 -18.34
CA ALA A 189 -68.92 -4.82 -17.68
C ALA A 189 -68.90 -6.05 -18.64
N GLY A 190 -68.96 -7.28 -18.10
CA GLY A 190 -69.29 -8.49 -18.89
C GLY A 190 -68.31 -9.67 -18.77
N GLY A 191 -68.79 -10.83 -18.32
CA GLY A 191 -68.05 -12.11 -18.34
C GLY A 191 -67.94 -12.81 -16.98
N ALA A 192 -69.02 -13.43 -16.50
CA ALA A 192 -69.02 -14.26 -15.30
C ALA A 192 -68.81 -15.75 -15.63
N GLY A 193 -68.18 -16.49 -14.72
CA GLY A 193 -67.97 -17.94 -14.86
C GLY A 193 -67.33 -18.54 -13.61
N ALA A 194 -68.14 -18.83 -12.59
CA ALA A 194 -67.71 -19.54 -11.39
C ALA A 194 -68.81 -20.51 -10.93
N TYR A 195 -68.42 -21.74 -10.58
CA TYR A 195 -69.24 -22.65 -9.80
C TYR A 195 -68.51 -23.00 -8.50
N ARG A 196 -69.24 -22.91 -7.39
CA ARG A 196 -68.78 -23.21 -6.02
C ARG A 196 -68.69 -24.71 -5.77
N LEU A 197 -67.89 -25.09 -4.76
CA LEU A 197 -68.45 -25.87 -3.65
C LEU A 197 -67.77 -25.46 -2.33
N ASP A 198 -68.56 -25.28 -1.27
CA ASP A 198 -68.11 -24.82 0.04
C ASP A 198 -67.58 -25.97 0.92
N LEU A 199 -66.66 -25.68 1.84
CA LEU A 199 -66.50 -26.44 3.10
C LEU A 199 -65.98 -25.54 4.25
N PRO A 200 -66.43 -25.75 5.50
CA PRO A 200 -66.22 -24.78 6.59
C PRO A 200 -65.08 -25.14 7.55
N SER A 201 -64.64 -24.15 8.33
CA SER A 201 -63.69 -24.32 9.43
C SER A 201 -64.37 -24.74 10.74
N LYS A 202 -63.83 -25.76 11.41
CA LYS A 202 -64.09 -26.08 12.83
C LYS A 202 -62.95 -26.91 13.43
N ALA A 203 -62.66 -26.68 14.72
CA ALA A 203 -61.61 -27.37 15.46
C ALA A 203 -62.16 -28.45 16.39
N ARG A 204 -61.38 -29.54 16.58
CA ARG A 204 -61.31 -30.47 17.73
C ARG A 204 -60.20 -31.49 17.44
N GLU A 205 -59.14 -31.57 18.24
CA GLU A 205 -58.99 -32.34 19.50
C GLU A 205 -58.73 -33.85 19.31
N ILE A 206 -57.56 -34.28 19.79
CA ILE A 206 -57.24 -35.55 20.47
C ILE A 206 -57.35 -36.86 19.65
N GLY A 207 -56.25 -37.62 19.63
CA GLY A 207 -56.24 -39.01 19.12
C GLY A 207 -54.84 -39.62 19.10
N ASN A 208 -54.39 -40.18 20.22
CA ASN A 208 -53.12 -40.91 20.33
C ASN A 208 -53.25 -42.34 19.77
N SER A 209 -52.27 -42.84 19.03
CA SER A 209 -52.09 -44.29 18.82
C SER A 209 -50.66 -44.62 18.38
N ASP A 210 -49.91 -45.24 19.28
CA ASP A 210 -48.61 -45.84 19.00
C ASP A 210 -48.73 -47.09 18.13
N ALA A 211 -47.81 -47.27 17.17
CA ALA A 211 -47.56 -48.56 16.52
C ALA A 211 -46.08 -48.65 16.11
N PHE A 212 -45.40 -49.67 16.64
CA PHE A 212 -43.97 -49.95 16.46
C PHE A 212 -43.65 -50.51 15.06
N GLY A 213 -42.41 -50.33 14.58
CA GLY A 213 -41.87 -51.09 13.46
C GLY A 213 -40.68 -50.45 12.75
N ASP A 214 -39.45 -50.80 13.16
CA ASP A 214 -38.22 -50.34 12.51
C ASP A 214 -38.06 -50.89 11.08
N GLY A 215 -37.57 -50.05 10.15
CA GLY A 215 -37.30 -50.45 8.76
C GLY A 215 -36.44 -49.42 8.02
N TRP A 216 -35.19 -49.77 7.72
CA TRP A 216 -34.17 -48.81 7.26
C TRP A 216 -34.31 -48.42 5.77
N GLY A 217 -34.68 -47.16 5.54
CA GLY A 217 -33.98 -46.22 4.66
C GLY A 217 -33.78 -46.52 3.16
N SER A 218 -34.46 -45.76 2.30
CA SER A 218 -33.79 -44.74 1.46
C SER A 218 -34.79 -44.00 0.56
N GLU A 219 -35.28 -42.84 1.00
CA GLU A 219 -36.23 -42.06 0.19
C GLU A 219 -35.82 -40.60 0.02
N ARG A 220 -35.96 -40.12 -1.22
CA ARG A 220 -35.37 -38.87 -1.71
C ARG A 220 -36.15 -37.65 -1.20
N ARG A 221 -35.58 -36.88 -0.28
CA ARG A 221 -36.06 -35.51 0.00
C ARG A 221 -35.44 -34.51 -0.97
N ARG A 222 -36.29 -33.77 -1.69
CA ARG A 222 -35.91 -32.55 -2.43
C ARG A 222 -35.96 -31.36 -1.48
N ASP A 223 -34.95 -31.22 -0.64
CA ASP A 223 -34.86 -30.05 0.23
C ASP A 223 -34.58 -28.81 -0.62
N HIS A 224 -35.58 -27.92 -0.67
CA HIS A 224 -35.46 -26.65 -1.36
C HIS A 224 -34.55 -25.74 -0.55
N PHE A 225 -33.26 -25.76 -0.88
CA PHE A 225 -32.29 -24.82 -0.34
C PHE A 225 -32.70 -23.39 -0.72
N HIS A 226 -33.35 -22.69 0.22
CA HIS A 226 -33.37 -21.23 0.24
C HIS A 226 -31.97 -20.73 0.56
N GLY A 227 -31.10 -20.79 -0.44
CA GLY A 227 -29.79 -20.15 -0.39
C GLY A 227 -29.99 -18.68 -0.06
N ARG A 228 -29.36 -18.21 1.02
CA ARG A 228 -29.20 -16.77 1.27
C ARG A 228 -28.68 -16.14 -0.02
N PRO A 229 -29.27 -15.03 -0.52
CA PRO A 229 -28.75 -14.39 -1.71
C PRO A 229 -27.26 -14.09 -1.50
N ALA A 230 -26.43 -14.53 -2.45
CA ALA A 230 -25.01 -14.21 -2.41
C ALA A 230 -24.86 -12.70 -2.26
N LYS A 231 -24.06 -12.27 -1.28
CA LYS A 231 -23.87 -10.85 -0.97
C LYS A 231 -23.45 -10.14 -2.25
N ALA A 232 -24.24 -9.16 -2.69
CA ALA A 232 -24.06 -8.55 -4.00
C ALA A 232 -22.60 -8.08 -4.20
N PRO A 233 -22.02 -8.27 -5.40
CA PRO A 233 -20.65 -7.85 -5.68
C PRO A 233 -20.50 -6.36 -5.39
N GLY A 234 -19.47 -6.03 -4.61
CA GLY A 234 -19.15 -4.68 -4.19
C GLY A 234 -17.74 -4.62 -3.62
N ASN A 235 -17.15 -3.42 -3.65
CA ASN A 235 -15.84 -3.15 -3.07
C ASN A 235 -15.88 -3.40 -1.54
N ARG A 236 -14.79 -3.93 -0.97
CA ARG A 236 -14.68 -4.36 0.43
C ARG A 236 -13.50 -3.65 1.10
N TYR A 237 -13.82 -2.75 2.02
CA TYR A 237 -12.85 -1.92 2.76
C TYR A 237 -12.71 -2.39 4.20
N GLY A 238 -11.54 -2.12 4.81
CA GLY A 238 -11.31 -2.37 6.23
C GLY A 238 -12.00 -1.31 7.08
N LYS A 239 -12.56 -1.68 8.24
CA LYS A 239 -13.15 -0.69 9.15
C LYS A 239 -12.06 0.23 9.68
N LEU A 240 -12.18 1.54 9.44
CA LEU A 240 -11.23 2.55 9.90
C LEU A 240 -11.89 3.45 10.95
N VAL A 241 -11.25 3.58 12.11
CA VAL A 241 -11.66 4.47 13.20
C VAL A 241 -10.61 5.57 13.32
N ASP A 242 -11.03 6.83 13.39
CA ASP A 242 -10.10 7.96 13.52
C ASP A 242 -9.42 7.94 14.90
N ASN A 243 -8.15 8.36 14.96
CA ASN A 243 -7.44 8.48 16.23
C ASN A 243 -8.03 9.64 17.05
N SER A 244 -8.51 9.32 18.26
CA SER A 244 -8.98 10.30 19.24
C SER A 244 -7.82 11.11 19.85
N PHE A 245 -8.15 12.22 20.50
CA PHE A 245 -7.18 12.98 21.28
C PHE A 245 -6.71 12.21 22.52
N LEU A 246 -5.39 12.13 22.69
CA LEU A 246 -4.70 11.51 23.82
C LEU A 246 -3.99 12.57 24.67
N SER A 247 -3.99 12.38 26.00
CA SER A 247 -3.23 13.23 26.91
C SER A 247 -1.80 12.70 27.10
N PRO A 248 -0.74 13.51 26.96
CA PRO A 248 0.65 13.10 27.21
C PRO A 248 0.90 12.50 28.60
N TRP A 249 0.08 12.82 29.62
CA TRP A 249 0.21 12.18 30.94
C TRP A 249 -0.14 10.69 30.94
N LYS A 250 -1.12 10.30 30.11
CA LYS A 250 -1.58 8.90 29.98
C LYS A 250 -0.82 8.16 28.88
N ALA A 251 -0.60 8.83 27.75
CA ALA A 251 0.12 8.30 26.59
C ALA A 251 1.17 9.34 26.13
N PRO A 252 2.36 9.39 26.76
CA PRO A 252 3.41 10.36 26.40
C PRO A 252 4.05 10.09 25.03
N LEU A 253 3.91 8.86 24.52
CA LEU A 253 4.56 8.36 23.31
C LEU A 253 3.51 7.92 22.28
N SER A 254 3.73 8.31 21.03
CA SER A 254 2.96 7.86 19.86
C SER A 254 3.90 7.21 18.86
N THR A 255 3.78 5.90 18.63
CA THR A 255 4.62 5.13 17.69
C THR A 255 3.82 4.68 16.48
N PHE A 256 4.37 4.80 15.28
CA PHE A 256 3.73 4.33 14.04
C PHE A 256 4.78 3.85 13.02
N SER A 257 4.36 2.97 12.11
CA SER A 257 5.17 2.55 10.96
C SER A 257 5.18 3.63 9.87
N VAL A 258 6.24 3.65 9.07
CA VAL A 258 6.38 4.59 7.94
C VAL A 258 5.86 4.03 6.62
N ASP A 259 5.58 2.72 6.57
CA ASP A 259 5.00 2.02 5.42
C ASP A 259 3.65 2.63 5.04
N VAL A 260 3.57 3.29 3.89
CA VAL A 260 2.38 3.99 3.39
C VAL A 260 2.10 3.65 1.93
N ASP A 261 0.87 3.21 1.69
CA ASP A 261 0.33 2.97 0.35
C ASP A 261 -0.26 4.24 -0.26
N THR A 262 -0.70 4.13 -1.52
CA THR A 262 -1.33 5.24 -2.26
C THR A 262 -2.71 4.88 -2.84
N ALA A 263 -3.12 3.61 -2.73
CA ALA A 263 -4.35 3.09 -3.34
C ALA A 263 -5.65 3.79 -2.89
N SER A 264 -5.76 4.23 -1.63
CA SER A 264 -6.97 4.90 -1.16
C SER A 264 -7.27 6.20 -1.94
N TYR A 265 -6.25 7.02 -2.22
CA TYR A 265 -6.44 8.31 -2.90
C TYR A 265 -6.96 8.13 -4.32
N THR A 266 -6.39 7.21 -5.09
CA THR A 266 -6.74 7.03 -6.50
C THR A 266 -8.07 6.30 -6.67
N ASN A 267 -8.39 5.33 -5.80
CA ASN A 267 -9.73 4.73 -5.73
C ASN A 267 -10.79 5.80 -5.35
N MET A 268 -10.50 6.70 -4.40
CA MET A 268 -11.37 7.83 -4.08
C MET A 268 -11.50 8.80 -5.26
N ARG A 269 -10.39 9.16 -5.93
CA ARG A 269 -10.36 10.02 -7.11
C ARG A 269 -11.28 9.47 -8.21
N ARG A 270 -11.17 8.18 -8.53
CA ARG A 270 -12.05 7.48 -9.48
C ARG A 270 -13.52 7.60 -9.09
N MET A 271 -13.89 7.35 -7.82
CA MET A 271 -15.27 7.42 -7.36
C MET A 271 -15.86 8.84 -7.48
N ILE A 272 -15.10 9.87 -7.08
CA ILE A 272 -15.54 11.27 -7.22
C ILE A 272 -15.66 11.65 -8.71
N GLN A 273 -14.71 11.23 -9.55
CA GLN A 273 -14.74 11.49 -10.99
C GLN A 273 -15.92 10.82 -11.71
N SER A 274 -16.37 9.65 -11.25
CA SER A 274 -17.56 8.95 -11.77
C SER A 274 -18.87 9.38 -11.11
N GLY A 275 -18.85 10.34 -10.17
CA GLY A 275 -20.03 10.80 -9.44
C GLY A 275 -20.58 9.80 -8.42
N GLN A 276 -19.79 8.80 -8.03
CA GLN A 276 -20.12 7.82 -7.00
C GLN A 276 -19.89 8.39 -5.60
N SER A 277 -20.69 7.96 -4.62
CA SER A 277 -20.44 8.23 -3.21
C SER A 277 -19.18 7.52 -2.72
N VAL A 278 -18.29 8.24 -2.03
CA VAL A 278 -17.10 7.67 -1.40
C VAL A 278 -17.48 7.01 -0.07
N PRO A 279 -17.26 5.70 0.14
CA PRO A 279 -17.43 5.09 1.45
C PRO A 279 -16.34 5.60 2.40
N LYS A 280 -16.69 6.00 3.63
CA LYS A 280 -15.71 6.50 4.63
C LYS A 280 -14.51 5.56 4.83
N ASP A 281 -14.77 4.25 4.86
CA ASP A 281 -13.77 3.20 5.08
C ASP A 281 -12.84 3.00 3.87
N ALA A 282 -13.14 3.60 2.71
CA ALA A 282 -12.25 3.66 1.55
C ALA A 282 -11.22 4.80 1.62
N VAL A 283 -11.28 5.65 2.65
CA VAL A 283 -10.49 6.88 2.80
C VAL A 283 -9.48 6.71 3.94
N ARG A 284 -8.21 6.49 3.57
CA ARG A 284 -7.04 6.46 4.45
C ARG A 284 -6.30 7.79 4.28
N ILE A 285 -6.40 8.67 5.30
CA ILE A 285 -5.96 10.07 5.18
C ILE A 285 -4.45 10.15 4.95
N GLU A 286 -3.68 9.26 5.58
CA GLU A 286 -2.23 9.16 5.39
C GLU A 286 -1.83 8.82 3.96
N GLU A 287 -2.57 7.96 3.26
CA GLU A 287 -2.30 7.62 1.86
C GLU A 287 -2.61 8.78 0.93
N MET A 288 -3.63 9.57 1.27
CA MET A 288 -3.92 10.81 0.55
C MET A 288 -2.81 11.84 0.74
N ILE A 289 -2.30 12.03 1.95
CA ILE A 289 -1.19 12.95 2.22
C ILE A 289 0.06 12.48 1.47
N ASN A 290 0.38 11.18 1.50
CA ASN A 290 1.60 10.59 0.94
C ASN A 290 1.52 10.28 -0.57
N TYR A 291 0.37 10.44 -1.21
CA TYR A 291 0.26 10.40 -2.67
C TYR A 291 1.08 11.51 -3.36
N PHE A 292 1.24 12.66 -2.70
CA PHE A 292 1.86 13.86 -3.26
C PHE A 292 3.32 14.01 -2.83
N SER A 293 4.15 14.54 -3.73
CA SER A 293 5.53 14.94 -3.43
C SER A 293 5.57 16.23 -2.60
N TYR A 294 6.62 16.36 -1.78
CA TYR A 294 6.93 17.53 -0.94
C TYR A 294 8.42 17.90 -1.09
N ASP A 295 8.76 19.18 -1.02
CA ASP A 295 10.12 19.70 -1.26
C ASP A 295 10.98 19.56 0.03
N TYR A 296 11.19 18.32 0.50
CA TYR A 296 12.01 18.04 1.67
C TYR A 296 13.52 18.05 1.37
N PRO A 297 14.36 18.69 2.21
CA PRO A 297 15.81 18.60 2.12
C PRO A 297 16.33 17.16 2.16
N GLN A 298 17.30 16.83 1.29
CA GLN A 298 17.99 15.54 1.31
C GLN A 298 18.81 15.35 2.62
N PRO A 299 18.99 14.10 3.10
CA PRO A 299 19.81 13.80 4.27
C PRO A 299 21.26 14.27 4.16
N VAL A 300 21.76 14.83 5.26
CA VAL A 300 23.16 15.24 5.44
C VAL A 300 23.79 14.42 6.56
N GLY A 301 25.03 13.97 6.36
CA GLY A 301 25.79 13.19 7.34
C GLY A 301 25.56 11.68 7.26
N LYS A 302 25.55 11.00 8.42
CA LYS A 302 25.62 9.53 8.53
C LYS A 302 24.29 8.79 8.38
N HIS A 303 23.16 9.47 8.61
CA HIS A 303 21.83 8.86 8.54
C HIS A 303 21.27 8.95 7.12
N PRO A 304 20.62 7.91 6.58
CA PRO A 304 20.03 7.93 5.24
C PRO A 304 18.68 8.68 5.18
N PHE A 305 18.38 9.50 6.21
CA PHE A 305 17.11 10.15 6.43
C PHE A 305 17.27 11.59 6.93
N SER A 306 16.51 12.53 6.36
CA SER A 306 16.28 13.84 7.00
C SER A 306 14.89 13.86 7.65
N VAL A 307 14.78 14.50 8.81
CA VAL A 307 13.52 14.68 9.55
C VAL A 307 13.22 16.16 9.61
N ASN A 308 12.16 16.57 8.92
CA ASN A 308 11.75 17.94 8.71
C ASN A 308 10.46 18.17 9.49
N VAL A 309 10.46 19.09 10.46
CA VAL A 309 9.28 19.38 11.27
C VAL A 309 8.89 20.84 11.13
N GLU A 310 7.62 21.08 10.82
CA GLU A 310 7.03 22.41 10.71
C GLU A 310 5.80 22.52 11.62
N THR A 311 5.68 23.65 12.31
CA THR A 311 4.61 23.94 13.27
C THR A 311 3.91 25.25 12.93
N ALA A 312 2.58 25.23 12.93
CA ALA A 312 1.74 26.43 12.78
C ALA A 312 0.39 26.23 13.49
N SER A 313 -0.46 27.26 13.51
CA SER A 313 -1.86 27.11 13.97
C SER A 313 -2.60 26.10 13.09
N CYS A 314 -3.58 25.40 13.63
CA CYS A 314 -4.37 24.45 12.86
C CYS A 314 -5.43 25.18 11.99
N PRO A 315 -5.52 24.96 10.66
CA PRO A 315 -6.39 25.78 9.80
C PRO A 315 -7.90 25.65 10.08
N TRP A 316 -8.35 24.51 10.62
CA TRP A 316 -9.76 24.26 10.95
C TRP A 316 -10.09 24.51 12.44
N ASN A 317 -9.09 24.87 13.26
CA ASN A 317 -9.25 25.41 14.60
C ASN A 317 -7.99 26.20 15.00
N GLU A 318 -7.97 27.53 14.87
CA GLU A 318 -6.75 28.33 15.11
C GLU A 318 -6.27 28.31 16.59
N GLU A 319 -7.10 27.84 17.55
CA GLU A 319 -6.68 27.58 18.94
C GLU A 319 -5.76 26.35 19.07
N HIS A 320 -5.85 25.42 18.13
CA HIS A 320 -4.99 24.24 18.07
C HIS A 320 -3.71 24.55 17.27
N ARG A 321 -2.69 23.72 17.48
CA ARG A 321 -1.46 23.70 16.68
C ARG A 321 -1.49 22.48 15.77
N LEU A 322 -0.98 22.61 14.56
CA LEU A 322 -0.80 21.50 13.62
C LEU A 322 0.71 21.35 13.36
N VAL A 323 1.19 20.11 13.46
CA VAL A 323 2.59 19.76 13.29
C VAL A 323 2.73 18.81 12.11
N LYS A 324 3.51 19.22 11.10
CA LYS A 324 3.89 18.38 9.96
C LYS A 324 5.26 17.77 10.20
N ILE A 325 5.34 16.44 10.20
CA ILE A 325 6.58 15.67 10.27
C ILE A 325 6.80 15.03 8.89
N GLY A 326 7.86 15.45 8.20
CA GLY A 326 8.28 14.93 6.91
C GLY A 326 9.61 14.19 7.00
N LEU A 327 9.67 12.98 6.47
CA LEU A 327 10.84 12.13 6.37
C LEU A 327 11.26 12.06 4.89
N GLN A 328 12.51 12.40 4.59
CA GLN A 328 13.11 12.23 3.24
C GLN A 328 14.15 11.11 3.29
N GLY A 329 13.90 10.02 2.56
CA GLY A 329 14.91 9.01 2.27
C GLY A 329 15.96 9.56 1.30
N LYS A 330 17.21 9.14 1.46
CA LYS A 330 18.31 9.51 0.57
C LYS A 330 18.03 9.09 -0.88
N ASP A 331 18.13 10.01 -1.82
CA ASP A 331 18.06 9.71 -3.26
C ASP A 331 19.24 8.84 -3.71
N ILE A 332 18.98 8.00 -4.72
CA ILE A 332 20.03 7.37 -5.53
C ILE A 332 19.91 7.81 -6.99
N ILE A 333 21.05 7.82 -7.67
CA ILE A 333 21.13 8.00 -9.12
C ILE A 333 20.48 6.77 -9.77
N ARG A 334 19.44 6.95 -10.59
CA ARG A 334 18.64 5.86 -11.18
C ARG A 334 19.50 4.89 -12.00
N GLU A 335 20.51 5.42 -12.68
CA GLU A 335 21.50 4.69 -13.48
C GLU A 335 22.43 3.80 -12.65
N LYS A 336 22.43 3.95 -11.32
CA LYS A 336 23.19 3.13 -10.36
C LYS A 336 22.31 2.16 -9.58
N ARG A 337 21.04 1.99 -9.94
CA ARG A 337 20.18 0.95 -9.33
C ARG A 337 20.73 -0.44 -9.67
N PRO A 338 20.61 -1.42 -8.77
CA PRO A 338 20.93 -2.80 -9.09
C PRO A 338 19.86 -3.41 -10.02
N ALA A 339 20.21 -4.55 -10.63
CA ALA A 339 19.32 -5.34 -11.47
C ALA A 339 18.06 -5.81 -10.73
N ALA A 340 16.95 -5.91 -11.45
CA ALA A 340 15.65 -6.34 -10.92
C ALA A 340 15.17 -7.66 -11.55
N ASN A 341 14.70 -8.58 -10.72
CA ASN A 341 13.90 -9.74 -11.10
C ASN A 341 12.44 -9.46 -10.72
N LEU A 342 11.62 -9.20 -11.74
CA LEU A 342 10.22 -8.84 -11.60
C LEU A 342 9.32 -9.99 -12.10
N VAL A 343 8.56 -10.58 -11.18
CA VAL A 343 7.59 -11.64 -11.51
C VAL A 343 6.18 -11.06 -11.44
N PHE A 344 5.57 -10.86 -12.60
CA PHE A 344 4.18 -10.42 -12.68
C PHE A 344 3.25 -11.60 -12.45
N LEU A 345 2.34 -11.44 -11.49
CA LEU A 345 1.23 -12.34 -11.25
C LEU A 345 -0.05 -11.64 -11.75
N LEU A 346 -0.51 -12.03 -12.93
CA LEU A 346 -1.61 -11.34 -13.62
C LEU A 346 -2.92 -12.11 -13.48
N ASP A 347 -3.95 -11.40 -13.00
CA ASP A 347 -5.35 -11.82 -13.12
C ASP A 347 -5.78 -11.71 -14.59
N VAL A 348 -6.13 -12.84 -15.20
CA VAL A 348 -6.73 -12.87 -16.55
C VAL A 348 -8.13 -13.47 -16.53
N SER A 349 -8.84 -13.39 -15.39
CA SER A 349 -10.24 -13.80 -15.26
C SER A 349 -11.16 -13.05 -16.24
N GLY A 350 -12.33 -13.62 -16.53
CA GLY A 350 -13.33 -12.96 -17.36
C GLY A 350 -13.77 -11.56 -16.87
N SER A 351 -13.66 -11.28 -15.56
CA SER A 351 -14.00 -9.96 -15.00
C SER A 351 -13.00 -8.86 -15.38
N MET A 352 -11.78 -9.24 -15.79
CA MET A 352 -10.69 -8.34 -16.17
C MET A 352 -10.79 -7.78 -17.60
N ASN A 353 -11.83 -8.13 -18.38
CA ASN A 353 -11.99 -7.71 -19.78
C ASN A 353 -12.30 -6.21 -19.98
N ALA A 354 -12.70 -5.49 -18.92
CA ALA A 354 -13.04 -4.06 -19.01
C ALA A 354 -11.81 -3.19 -19.30
N GLN A 355 -11.98 -2.07 -20.02
CA GLN A 355 -10.87 -1.20 -20.44
C GLN A 355 -10.05 -0.65 -19.26
N ASP A 356 -10.67 -0.46 -18.09
CA ASP A 356 -10.03 -0.02 -16.85
C ASP A 356 -9.39 -1.17 -16.03
N LYS A 357 -9.23 -2.36 -16.63
CA LYS A 357 -8.66 -3.57 -16.02
C LYS A 357 -7.46 -4.14 -16.81
N LEU A 358 -7.54 -5.34 -17.39
CA LEU A 358 -6.39 -5.99 -18.07
C LEU A 358 -5.80 -5.14 -19.21
N PRO A 359 -6.58 -4.44 -20.06
CA PRO A 359 -6.02 -3.52 -21.06
C PRO A 359 -5.18 -2.39 -20.41
N LEU A 360 -5.70 -1.74 -19.37
CA LEU A 360 -4.98 -0.69 -18.63
C LEU A 360 -3.74 -1.22 -17.90
N LEU A 361 -3.81 -2.42 -17.33
CA LEU A 361 -2.66 -3.12 -16.73
C LEU A 361 -1.57 -3.40 -17.79
N VAL A 362 -1.96 -3.96 -18.93
CA VAL A 362 -1.05 -4.22 -20.07
C VAL A 362 -0.41 -2.92 -20.59
N ASP A 363 -1.18 -1.85 -20.76
CA ASP A 363 -0.65 -0.58 -21.24
C ASP A 363 0.26 0.11 -20.20
N SER A 364 -0.04 -0.04 -18.91
CA SER A 364 0.83 0.45 -17.83
C SER A 364 2.14 -0.37 -17.74
N MET A 365 2.10 -1.69 -17.94
CA MET A 365 3.30 -2.53 -18.05
C MET A 365 4.19 -2.15 -19.24
N LYS A 366 3.60 -1.73 -20.38
CA LYS A 366 4.37 -1.22 -21.53
C LYS A 366 5.11 0.10 -21.22
N ILE A 367 4.67 0.87 -20.23
CA ILE A 367 5.40 2.05 -19.74
C ILE A 367 6.61 1.60 -18.92
N LEU A 368 6.40 0.73 -17.93
CA LEU A 368 7.48 0.18 -17.10
C LEU A 368 8.62 -0.43 -17.94
N LEU A 369 8.28 -1.20 -18.98
CA LEU A 369 9.25 -1.90 -19.83
C LEU A 369 10.23 -0.98 -20.59
N LYS A 370 9.96 0.33 -20.62
CA LYS A 370 10.86 1.35 -21.18
C LYS A 370 11.94 1.81 -20.20
N GLU A 371 11.72 1.64 -18.89
CA GLU A 371 12.68 2.00 -17.82
C GLU A 371 13.55 0.81 -17.36
N LEU A 372 13.16 -0.41 -17.75
CA LEU A 372 13.92 -1.62 -17.52
C LEU A 372 15.08 -1.73 -18.52
N ASN A 373 16.25 -2.10 -18.02
CA ASN A 373 17.51 -2.22 -18.76
C ASN A 373 17.86 -3.70 -19.03
N GLY A 374 18.96 -3.96 -19.73
CA GLY A 374 19.36 -5.32 -20.11
C GLY A 374 19.67 -6.27 -18.94
N ASP A 375 19.99 -5.73 -17.76
CA ASP A 375 20.32 -6.52 -16.57
C ASP A 375 19.04 -6.97 -15.81
N ASP A 376 17.91 -6.32 -16.07
CA ASP A 376 16.62 -6.69 -15.50
C ASP A 376 16.02 -7.92 -16.18
N SER A 377 15.19 -8.67 -15.46
CA SER A 377 14.42 -9.79 -15.97
C SER A 377 12.95 -9.71 -15.60
N VAL A 378 12.10 -10.15 -16.52
CA VAL A 378 10.65 -10.21 -16.38
C VAL A 378 10.18 -11.64 -16.55
N SER A 379 9.40 -12.13 -15.59
CA SER A 379 8.59 -13.34 -15.73
C SER A 379 7.11 -12.97 -15.65
N ILE A 380 6.23 -13.73 -16.31
CA ILE A 380 4.78 -13.53 -16.20
C ILE A 380 4.11 -14.86 -15.86
N VAL A 381 3.49 -14.91 -14.69
CA VAL A 381 2.59 -15.95 -14.24
C VAL A 381 1.16 -15.43 -14.40
N VAL A 382 0.28 -16.25 -14.96
CA VAL A 382 -1.16 -15.96 -15.02
C VAL A 382 -1.93 -16.84 -14.06
N TYR A 383 -3.02 -16.29 -13.54
CA TYR A 383 -4.04 -17.04 -12.82
C TYR A 383 -5.43 -16.59 -13.28
N ALA A 384 -6.43 -17.43 -12.99
CA ALA A 384 -7.80 -17.35 -13.50
C ALA A 384 -7.93 -17.58 -15.01
N GLY A 385 -8.70 -18.59 -15.41
CA GLY A 385 -8.94 -18.99 -16.80
C GLY A 385 -7.76 -19.56 -17.60
N ALA A 386 -6.54 -19.13 -17.28
CA ALA A 386 -5.31 -19.84 -17.56
C ALA A 386 -4.49 -19.87 -16.25
N GLN A 387 -3.80 -20.99 -16.00
CA GLN A 387 -2.88 -21.12 -14.88
C GLN A 387 -1.50 -21.48 -15.42
N GLY A 388 -0.46 -20.84 -14.88
CA GLY A 388 0.93 -21.24 -15.12
C GLY A 388 1.83 -20.11 -15.64
N LEU A 389 3.01 -20.51 -16.10
CA LEU A 389 4.06 -19.62 -16.55
C LEU A 389 3.78 -19.15 -17.98
N ALA A 390 3.11 -18.00 -18.11
CA ALA A 390 2.80 -17.41 -19.40
C ALA A 390 4.04 -16.86 -20.13
N LEU A 391 5.02 -16.34 -19.39
CA LEU A 391 6.33 -15.94 -19.90
C LEU A 391 7.42 -16.43 -18.94
N PRO A 392 8.37 -17.28 -19.39
CA PRO A 392 9.53 -17.63 -18.59
C PRO A 392 10.44 -16.42 -18.36
N PRO A 393 11.38 -16.47 -17.40
CA PRO A 393 12.31 -15.39 -17.11
C PRO A 393 13.04 -14.92 -18.37
N THR A 394 12.76 -13.68 -18.75
CA THR A 394 13.24 -13.05 -19.98
C THR A 394 13.95 -11.76 -19.61
N TYR A 395 15.23 -11.62 -19.95
CA TYR A 395 15.99 -10.37 -19.75
C TYR A 395 15.39 -9.23 -20.59
N VAL A 396 15.56 -7.97 -20.17
CA VAL A 396 15.02 -6.80 -20.89
C VAL A 396 16.07 -6.15 -21.82
N ASP A 397 16.85 -7.01 -22.49
CA ASP A 397 17.59 -6.67 -23.70
C ASP A 397 16.65 -6.34 -24.87
N GLU A 398 17.18 -6.04 -26.06
CA GLU A 398 16.36 -5.65 -27.21
C GLU A 398 15.38 -6.73 -27.68
N ASP A 399 15.77 -8.00 -27.67
CA ASP A 399 14.96 -9.11 -28.18
C ASP A 399 14.03 -9.68 -27.10
N GLY A 400 14.49 -9.70 -25.86
CA GLY A 400 13.65 -9.96 -24.70
C GLY A 400 12.55 -8.91 -24.55
N ARG A 401 12.84 -7.61 -24.75
CA ARG A 401 11.83 -6.54 -24.79
C ARG A 401 10.78 -6.78 -25.88
N LYS A 402 11.19 -7.14 -27.11
CA LYS A 402 10.26 -7.53 -28.19
C LYS A 402 9.40 -8.73 -27.80
N THR A 403 9.99 -9.73 -27.16
CA THR A 403 9.32 -10.95 -26.69
C THR A 403 8.28 -10.66 -25.61
N ILE A 404 8.62 -9.85 -24.61
CA ILE A 404 7.72 -9.40 -23.54
C ILE A 404 6.54 -8.62 -24.15
N LEU A 405 6.80 -7.65 -25.03
CA LEU A 405 5.75 -6.87 -25.72
C LEU A 405 4.80 -7.75 -26.53
N LYS A 406 5.35 -8.71 -27.30
CA LYS A 406 4.55 -9.68 -28.06
C LYS A 406 3.66 -10.52 -27.15
N LYS A 407 4.16 -10.94 -25.98
CA LYS A 407 3.34 -11.66 -25.00
C LYS A 407 2.24 -10.77 -24.42
N LEU A 408 2.57 -9.55 -24.02
CA LEU A 408 1.63 -8.59 -23.44
C LEU A 408 0.44 -8.28 -24.36
N ASN A 409 0.71 -8.04 -25.65
CA ASN A 409 -0.32 -7.77 -26.66
C ASN A 409 -1.26 -8.97 -26.93
N ASN A 410 -0.84 -10.18 -26.56
CA ASN A 410 -1.58 -11.42 -26.77
C ASN A 410 -2.39 -11.89 -25.54
N PHE A 411 -2.32 -11.19 -24.40
CA PHE A 411 -3.18 -11.53 -23.26
C PHE A 411 -4.65 -11.23 -23.58
N ARG A 412 -5.52 -12.14 -23.15
CA ARG A 412 -6.98 -12.05 -23.24
C ARG A 412 -7.54 -12.58 -21.92
N SER A 413 -8.60 -11.93 -21.43
CA SER A 413 -9.35 -12.38 -20.25
C SER A 413 -10.22 -13.61 -20.59
N GLY A 414 -10.34 -14.56 -19.67
CA GLY A 414 -11.22 -15.71 -19.81
C GLY A 414 -11.37 -16.53 -18.52
N GLY A 415 -12.27 -17.52 -18.56
CA GLY A 415 -12.44 -18.57 -17.55
C GLY A 415 -12.67 -18.13 -16.09
N SER A 416 -12.61 -19.11 -15.19
CA SER A 416 -12.88 -18.98 -13.74
C SER A 416 -11.61 -18.79 -12.92
N THR A 417 -11.74 -18.08 -11.80
CA THR A 417 -10.65 -17.76 -10.87
C THR A 417 -10.09 -18.99 -10.16
N ASN A 418 -8.77 -19.11 -10.08
CA ASN A 418 -8.02 -19.96 -9.12
C ASN A 418 -6.60 -19.36 -8.98
N GLY A 419 -6.35 -18.64 -7.89
CA GLY A 419 -5.16 -17.79 -7.67
C GLY A 419 -4.10 -18.36 -6.72
N GLY A 420 -4.44 -19.33 -5.87
CA GLY A 420 -3.54 -19.88 -4.84
C GLY A 420 -2.31 -20.59 -5.43
N ALA A 421 -2.49 -21.34 -6.52
CA ALA A 421 -1.39 -21.93 -7.28
C ALA A 421 -0.52 -20.86 -7.97
N GLY A 422 -1.15 -19.79 -8.48
CA GLY A 422 -0.48 -18.71 -9.21
C GLY A 422 0.57 -17.97 -8.36
N ILE A 423 0.23 -17.59 -7.13
CA ILE A 423 1.18 -16.89 -6.25
C ILE A 423 2.31 -17.80 -5.74
N THR A 424 2.02 -19.07 -5.48
CA THR A 424 3.05 -20.06 -5.13
C THR A 424 4.05 -20.23 -6.28
N LEU A 425 3.57 -20.30 -7.52
CA LEU A 425 4.42 -20.32 -8.72
C LEU A 425 5.20 -19.01 -8.91
N ALA A 426 4.58 -17.85 -8.67
CA ALA A 426 5.25 -16.56 -8.79
C ALA A 426 6.44 -16.44 -7.81
N TYR A 427 6.26 -16.81 -6.54
CA TYR A 427 7.36 -16.86 -5.57
C TYR A 427 8.41 -17.91 -5.91
N LYS A 428 8.01 -19.10 -6.39
CA LYS A 428 8.94 -20.14 -6.88
C LYS A 428 9.82 -19.61 -8.02
N MET A 429 9.25 -18.86 -8.96
CA MET A 429 10.01 -18.23 -10.04
C MET A 429 10.93 -17.12 -9.56
N ALA A 430 10.45 -16.25 -8.66
CA ALA A 430 11.25 -15.17 -8.08
C ALA A 430 12.47 -15.72 -7.31
N LYS A 431 12.28 -16.80 -6.54
CA LYS A 431 13.36 -17.51 -5.83
C LYS A 431 14.32 -18.24 -6.78
N LYS A 432 13.82 -18.92 -7.82
CA LYS A 432 14.65 -19.64 -8.80
C LYS A 432 15.60 -18.70 -9.57
N HIS A 433 15.21 -17.45 -9.76
CA HIS A 433 15.97 -16.42 -10.48
C HIS A 433 16.41 -15.25 -9.59
N PHE A 434 16.62 -15.52 -8.30
CA PHE A 434 16.91 -14.50 -7.29
C PHE A 434 18.23 -13.74 -7.58
N VAL A 435 18.15 -12.42 -7.67
CA VAL A 435 19.30 -11.53 -7.87
C VAL A 435 19.83 -11.09 -6.52
N LYS A 436 20.98 -11.63 -6.11
CA LYS A 436 21.63 -11.27 -4.84
C LYS A 436 22.09 -9.80 -4.87
N GLY A 437 21.67 -9.01 -3.88
CA GLY A 437 21.93 -7.56 -3.83
C GLY A 437 21.12 -6.74 -4.86
N GLY A 438 20.19 -7.40 -5.58
CA GLY A 438 19.26 -6.76 -6.50
C GLY A 438 17.82 -6.78 -5.99
N VAL A 439 16.93 -6.27 -6.83
CA VAL A 439 15.50 -6.16 -6.51
C VAL A 439 14.83 -7.47 -6.87
N ASN A 440 14.11 -8.08 -5.94
CA ASN A 440 13.34 -9.31 -6.20
C ASN A 440 11.90 -9.07 -5.77
N ARG A 441 10.96 -9.01 -6.73
CA ARG A 441 9.59 -8.58 -6.46
C ARG A 441 8.56 -9.34 -7.27
N VAL A 442 7.53 -9.84 -6.59
CA VAL A 442 6.27 -10.28 -7.20
C VAL A 442 5.36 -9.07 -7.32
N ILE A 443 4.74 -8.87 -8.48
CA ILE A 443 3.79 -7.77 -8.75
C ILE A 443 2.45 -8.38 -9.13
N LEU A 444 1.47 -8.34 -8.22
CA LEU A 444 0.11 -8.82 -8.45
C LEU A 444 -0.74 -7.74 -9.12
N GLY A 445 -1.31 -8.02 -10.30
CA GLY A 445 -2.33 -7.17 -10.93
C GLY A 445 -3.69 -7.85 -10.91
N THR A 446 -4.71 -7.23 -10.29
CA THR A 446 -6.06 -7.83 -10.08
C THR A 446 -7.16 -6.77 -9.96
N ASP A 447 -8.42 -7.16 -10.17
CA ASP A 447 -9.61 -6.35 -9.82
C ASP A 447 -10.15 -6.59 -8.40
N GLY A 448 -9.54 -7.52 -7.65
CA GLY A 448 -9.82 -7.76 -6.24
C GLY A 448 -10.23 -9.20 -5.87
N ASP A 449 -10.51 -10.09 -6.83
CA ASP A 449 -10.91 -11.48 -6.51
C ASP A 449 -9.73 -12.43 -6.24
N PHE A 450 -8.75 -11.96 -5.48
CA PHE A 450 -7.56 -12.75 -5.11
C PHE A 450 -7.83 -13.70 -3.92
N ASN A 451 -8.85 -14.55 -4.03
CA ASN A 451 -9.35 -15.42 -2.95
C ASN A 451 -9.38 -16.92 -3.27
N VAL A 452 -9.12 -17.32 -4.51
CA VAL A 452 -9.49 -18.67 -4.96
C VAL A 452 -8.31 -19.64 -4.90
N GLY A 453 -8.50 -20.83 -4.32
CA GLY A 453 -7.45 -21.84 -4.12
C GLY A 453 -6.83 -21.86 -2.71
N LEU A 454 -6.83 -20.75 -1.98
CA LEU A 454 -6.52 -20.71 -0.54
C LEU A 454 -7.74 -20.19 0.22
N THR A 455 -8.55 -21.10 0.76
CA THR A 455 -9.81 -20.81 1.49
C THR A 455 -9.63 -20.06 2.81
N ASP A 456 -8.40 -19.67 3.17
CA ASP A 456 -8.07 -18.99 4.41
C ASP A 456 -7.14 -17.79 4.15
N ARG A 457 -7.70 -16.59 4.29
CA ARG A 457 -6.99 -15.30 4.26
C ARG A 457 -5.73 -15.32 5.14
N SER A 458 -5.80 -15.96 6.30
CA SER A 458 -4.71 -16.03 7.27
C SER A 458 -3.51 -16.79 6.70
N LYS A 459 -3.75 -17.93 6.03
CA LYS A 459 -2.69 -18.73 5.40
C LYS A 459 -1.99 -17.96 4.28
N LEU A 460 -2.74 -17.22 3.46
CA LEU A 460 -2.18 -16.40 2.40
C LEU A 460 -1.31 -15.26 2.97
N VAL A 461 -1.79 -14.56 4.00
CA VAL A 461 -1.01 -13.53 4.71
C VAL A 461 0.27 -14.12 5.33
N SER A 462 0.18 -15.24 6.06
CA SER A 462 1.35 -15.92 6.65
C SER A 462 2.32 -16.49 5.62
N MET A 463 1.82 -16.90 4.45
CA MET A 463 2.67 -17.29 3.33
C MET A 463 3.47 -16.07 2.84
N VAL A 464 2.80 -14.98 2.50
CA VAL A 464 3.45 -13.74 2.03
C VAL A 464 4.47 -13.21 3.05
N GLU A 465 4.14 -13.21 4.35
CA GLU A 465 5.07 -12.83 5.43
C GLU A 465 6.30 -13.75 5.54
N ARG A 466 6.16 -15.04 5.21
CA ARG A 466 7.30 -15.97 5.14
C ARG A 466 8.13 -15.74 3.88
N GLU A 467 7.50 -15.47 2.75
CA GLU A 467 8.19 -15.22 1.49
C GLU A 467 8.97 -13.88 1.51
N ALA A 468 8.42 -12.83 2.13
CA ALA A 468 9.11 -11.56 2.35
C ALA A 468 10.45 -11.72 3.12
N LYS A 469 10.51 -12.65 4.08
CA LYS A 469 11.76 -12.98 4.82
C LYS A 469 12.86 -13.57 3.91
N SER A 470 12.54 -14.03 2.71
CA SER A 470 13.54 -14.47 1.72
C SER A 470 14.09 -13.32 0.85
N GLY A 471 13.65 -12.08 1.07
CA GLY A 471 14.02 -10.92 0.26
C GLY A 471 13.23 -10.82 -1.05
N VAL A 472 12.15 -11.59 -1.21
CA VAL A 472 11.21 -11.47 -2.33
C VAL A 472 9.96 -10.75 -1.84
N TYR A 473 9.80 -9.50 -2.26
CA TYR A 473 8.70 -8.65 -1.81
C TYR A 473 7.46 -8.76 -2.71
N LEU A 474 6.27 -8.43 -2.18
CA LEU A 474 5.01 -8.38 -2.92
C LEU A 474 4.53 -6.94 -3.06
N SER A 475 4.20 -6.53 -4.27
CA SER A 475 3.45 -5.29 -4.53
C SER A 475 2.17 -5.60 -5.28
N VAL A 476 1.14 -4.79 -5.05
CA VAL A 476 -0.21 -5.05 -5.58
C VAL A 476 -0.70 -3.84 -6.36
N LEU A 477 -1.24 -4.12 -7.53
CA LEU A 477 -1.84 -3.16 -8.45
C LEU A 477 -3.32 -3.50 -8.59
N GLY A 478 -4.18 -2.70 -7.96
CA GLY A 478 -5.63 -2.82 -8.06
C GLY A 478 -6.19 -2.09 -9.28
N PHE A 479 -7.17 -2.70 -9.96
CA PHE A 479 -7.79 -2.15 -11.17
C PHE A 479 -9.32 -2.27 -11.17
N GLY A 480 -9.98 -1.44 -11.97
CA GLY A 480 -11.41 -1.47 -12.23
C GLY A 480 -12.36 -1.44 -11.01
N GLN A 481 -13.64 -1.69 -11.28
CA GLN A 481 -14.72 -1.41 -10.33
C GLN A 481 -15.53 -2.67 -9.98
N GLY A 482 -16.26 -2.59 -8.86
CA GLY A 482 -17.31 -3.54 -8.48
C GLY A 482 -16.87 -4.69 -7.57
N ASN A 483 -15.61 -5.12 -7.62
CA ASN A 483 -15.13 -6.29 -6.88
C ASN A 483 -13.92 -6.04 -5.96
N LEU A 484 -13.44 -4.80 -5.84
CA LEU A 484 -12.16 -4.49 -5.20
C LEU A 484 -12.12 -4.93 -3.74
N ASN A 485 -11.29 -5.92 -3.43
CA ASN A 485 -11.10 -6.43 -2.07
C ASN A 485 -9.96 -5.69 -1.36
N ASP A 486 -10.07 -4.36 -1.32
CA ASP A 486 -9.06 -3.44 -0.77
C ASP A 486 -8.53 -3.90 0.59
N ALA A 487 -9.41 -4.30 1.50
CA ALA A 487 -9.07 -4.80 2.84
C ALA A 487 -8.20 -6.08 2.85
N MET A 488 -8.18 -6.84 1.75
CA MET A 488 -7.34 -8.04 1.59
C MET A 488 -6.03 -7.69 0.88
N LEU A 489 -6.09 -6.85 -0.15
CA LEU A 489 -4.93 -6.39 -0.90
C LEU A 489 -3.97 -5.58 -0.02
N GLU A 490 -4.48 -4.67 0.80
CA GLU A 490 -3.73 -3.98 1.86
C GLU A 490 -3.05 -4.98 2.81
N ALA A 491 -3.80 -5.96 3.33
CA ALA A 491 -3.30 -6.88 4.35
C ALA A 491 -2.21 -7.86 3.87
N ILE A 492 -2.24 -8.28 2.59
CA ILE A 492 -1.13 -9.08 2.02
C ILE A 492 0.07 -8.19 1.71
N THR A 493 -0.14 -6.94 1.27
CA THR A 493 0.95 -6.04 0.90
C THR A 493 1.76 -5.57 2.11
N ASN A 494 1.09 -5.13 3.18
CA ASN A 494 1.71 -4.74 4.46
C ASN A 494 2.49 -5.90 5.14
N LYS A 495 2.28 -7.14 4.69
CA LYS A 495 3.02 -8.33 5.12
C LYS A 495 3.99 -8.87 4.08
N GLY A 496 3.95 -8.32 2.87
CA GLY A 496 4.81 -8.64 1.74
C GLY A 496 5.96 -7.65 1.55
N ASN A 497 6.08 -6.64 2.42
CA ASN A 497 7.15 -5.64 2.42
C ASN A 497 7.27 -4.92 1.06
N GLY A 498 6.13 -4.54 0.50
CA GLY A 498 6.01 -3.75 -0.73
C GLY A 498 4.76 -2.87 -0.68
N ASN A 499 4.30 -2.37 -1.83
CA ASN A 499 3.34 -1.27 -1.87
C ASN A 499 2.07 -1.63 -2.67
N TYR A 500 0.93 -1.11 -2.21
CA TYR A 500 -0.38 -1.25 -2.81
C TYR A 500 -0.77 0.07 -3.48
N SER A 501 -0.96 0.00 -4.79
CA SER A 501 -1.46 1.12 -5.61
C SER A 501 -2.72 0.68 -6.35
N TYR A 502 -3.64 1.62 -6.54
CA TYR A 502 -4.81 1.42 -7.38
C TYR A 502 -4.63 2.28 -8.64
N ILE A 503 -4.67 1.66 -9.83
CA ILE A 503 -4.44 2.35 -11.10
C ILE A 503 -5.80 2.65 -11.74
N ASP A 504 -6.19 3.92 -11.67
CA ASP A 504 -7.45 4.43 -12.24
C ASP A 504 -7.32 4.94 -13.69
N SER A 505 -6.08 5.12 -14.16
CA SER A 505 -5.77 5.80 -15.41
C SER A 505 -4.35 5.48 -15.88
N LEU A 506 -4.06 5.67 -17.17
CA LEU A 506 -2.70 5.48 -17.70
C LEU A 506 -1.69 6.51 -17.15
N ARG A 507 -2.18 7.69 -16.75
CA ARG A 507 -1.37 8.70 -16.01
C ARG A 507 -0.95 8.17 -14.64
N GLU A 508 -1.87 7.50 -13.94
CA GLU A 508 -1.56 6.85 -12.66
C GLU A 508 -0.62 5.67 -12.83
N GLY A 509 -0.87 4.80 -13.82
CA GLY A 509 0.05 3.71 -14.15
C GLY A 509 1.47 4.20 -14.45
N ARG A 510 1.60 5.36 -15.12
CA ARG A 510 2.87 6.05 -15.32
C ARG A 510 3.50 6.51 -14.00
N LYS A 511 2.76 7.19 -13.12
CA LYS A 511 3.28 7.62 -11.80
C LYS A 511 3.76 6.42 -10.98
N VAL A 512 2.88 5.42 -10.79
CA VAL A 512 3.17 4.23 -9.98
C VAL A 512 4.41 3.51 -10.50
N PHE A 513 4.57 3.30 -11.80
CA PHE A 513 5.75 2.62 -12.32
C PHE A 513 7.01 3.50 -12.35
N LEU A 514 6.94 4.74 -12.82
CA LEU A 514 8.12 5.59 -13.03
C LEU A 514 8.67 6.25 -11.76
N ASP A 515 7.77 6.65 -10.86
CA ASP A 515 8.11 7.44 -9.68
C ASP A 515 8.12 6.55 -8.43
N ASP A 516 7.01 5.84 -8.19
CA ASP A 516 6.81 5.14 -6.92
C ASP A 516 7.54 3.79 -6.90
N MET A 517 7.47 3.00 -7.98
CA MET A 517 8.09 1.68 -8.04
C MET A 517 9.57 1.78 -8.43
N MET A 518 9.90 2.31 -9.61
CA MET A 518 11.31 2.41 -10.07
C MET A 518 12.18 3.30 -9.19
N GLY A 519 11.64 4.40 -8.65
CA GLY A 519 12.39 5.29 -7.75
C GLY A 519 12.77 4.61 -6.43
N ASN A 520 11.81 3.90 -5.83
CA ASN A 520 11.95 3.37 -4.47
C ASN A 520 12.40 1.89 -4.41
N MET A 521 12.73 1.23 -5.55
CA MET A 521 13.06 -0.21 -5.54
C MET A 521 14.24 -0.59 -4.63
N VAL A 522 15.19 0.33 -4.43
CA VAL A 522 16.40 0.10 -3.65
C VAL A 522 16.12 0.46 -2.20
N THR A 523 15.94 -0.56 -1.36
CA THR A 523 15.85 -0.40 0.09
C THR A 523 17.09 0.32 0.63
N ILE A 524 16.91 1.47 1.27
CA ILE A 524 17.97 2.19 1.98
C ILE A 524 17.95 1.95 3.49
N ALA A 525 16.80 1.52 4.03
CA ALA A 525 16.68 1.04 5.40
C ALA A 525 15.49 0.07 5.57
N LYS A 526 15.58 -0.74 6.61
CA LYS A 526 14.57 -1.70 7.06
C LYS A 526 14.06 -1.34 8.45
N ASP A 527 12.90 -1.86 8.83
CA ASP A 527 12.30 -1.72 10.16
C ASP A 527 12.26 -0.25 10.65
N VAL A 528 11.71 0.63 9.80
CA VAL A 528 11.74 2.07 10.05
C VAL A 528 10.51 2.49 10.88
N LYS A 529 10.77 3.05 12.07
CA LYS A 529 9.74 3.45 13.04
C LYS A 529 9.88 4.91 13.41
N ILE A 530 8.75 5.64 13.48
CA ILE A 530 8.69 6.97 14.09
C ILE A 530 8.04 6.84 15.47
N GLN A 531 8.65 7.46 16.49
CA GLN A 531 8.03 7.68 17.79
C GLN A 531 8.08 9.17 18.14
N VAL A 532 6.93 9.75 18.46
CA VAL A 532 6.82 11.14 18.93
C VAL A 532 6.57 11.15 20.44
N GLU A 533 7.36 11.94 21.16
CA GLU A 533 7.25 12.19 22.60
C GLU A 533 6.77 13.63 22.83
N PHE A 534 5.67 13.82 23.56
CA PHE A 534 5.03 15.13 23.77
C PHE A 534 5.36 15.71 25.15
N ASN A 535 5.63 17.01 25.22
CA ASN A 535 5.87 17.70 26.49
C ASN A 535 4.55 17.98 27.22
N PRO A 536 4.27 17.34 28.39
CA PRO A 536 3.00 17.49 29.09
C PRO A 536 2.74 18.90 29.66
N ALA A 537 3.75 19.76 29.77
CA ALA A 537 3.58 21.17 30.18
C ALA A 537 3.28 22.12 29.02
N LYS A 538 3.37 21.67 27.75
CA LYS A 538 3.11 22.47 26.55
C LYS A 538 1.97 21.90 25.68
N VAL A 539 1.73 20.60 25.77
CA VAL A 539 0.68 19.85 25.05
C VAL A 539 -0.35 19.36 26.05
N LYS A 540 -1.59 19.83 25.95
CA LYS A 540 -2.73 19.37 26.75
C LYS A 540 -3.23 18.01 26.25
N SER A 541 -3.40 17.90 24.93
CA SER A 541 -3.69 16.65 24.23
C SER A 541 -3.21 16.72 22.77
N TYR A 542 -3.06 15.56 22.12
CA TYR A 542 -2.66 15.44 20.73
C TYR A 542 -3.43 14.32 20.03
N ARG A 543 -3.52 14.35 18.69
CA ARG A 543 -3.92 13.20 17.87
C ARG A 543 -3.08 13.10 16.60
N LEU A 544 -2.80 11.88 16.15
CA LEU A 544 -2.22 11.61 14.82
C LEU A 544 -3.35 11.57 13.78
N ILE A 545 -3.25 12.36 12.72
CA ILE A 545 -4.24 12.38 11.64
C ILE A 545 -3.89 11.30 10.61
N GLY A 546 -4.84 10.38 10.35
CA GLY A 546 -4.57 9.16 9.57
C GLY A 546 -3.83 8.10 10.39
N TYR A 547 -3.16 7.16 9.71
CA TYR A 547 -2.34 6.08 10.29
C TYR A 547 -3.09 5.15 11.27
N ALA A 548 -4.42 5.14 11.28
CA ALA A 548 -5.23 4.43 12.27
C ALA A 548 -4.98 2.91 12.33
N ASN A 549 -4.62 2.29 11.19
CA ASN A 549 -4.27 0.87 11.07
C ASN A 549 -2.74 0.61 11.07
N ARG A 550 -1.93 1.65 11.26
CA ARG A 550 -0.45 1.65 11.23
C ARG A 550 0.18 2.07 12.57
N MET A 551 -0.63 2.23 13.61
CA MET A 551 -0.19 2.48 14.98
C MET A 551 0.53 1.26 15.58
N LEU A 552 1.66 1.50 16.24
CA LEU A 552 2.45 0.53 16.98
C LEU A 552 2.39 0.85 18.48
N LYS A 553 2.69 -0.12 19.35
CA LYS A 553 2.78 0.17 20.79
C LYS A 553 4.01 1.02 21.10
N ALA A 554 4.04 1.63 22.29
CA ALA A 554 5.18 2.44 22.73
C ALA A 554 6.46 1.58 22.87
N GLU A 555 6.30 0.33 23.30
CA GLU A 555 7.38 -0.64 23.51
C GLU A 555 7.92 -1.19 22.19
N ASP A 556 7.07 -1.29 21.16
CA ASP A 556 7.43 -1.82 19.84
C ASP A 556 8.49 -0.96 19.12
N PHE A 557 8.64 0.32 19.51
CA PHE A 557 9.68 1.22 18.99
C PHE A 557 11.10 0.68 19.19
N LYS A 558 11.35 -0.01 20.31
CA LYS A 558 12.65 -0.66 20.61
C LYS A 558 12.64 -2.17 20.33
N ASN A 559 11.48 -2.75 20.02
CA ASN A 559 11.37 -4.17 19.76
C ASN A 559 11.86 -4.50 18.34
N LYS A 560 13.03 -5.11 18.24
CA LYS A 560 13.65 -5.50 16.96
C LYS A 560 12.93 -6.62 16.21
N LEU A 561 12.04 -7.36 16.87
CA LEU A 561 11.27 -8.46 16.26
C LEU A 561 9.99 -7.98 15.56
N ILE A 562 9.46 -6.82 15.97
CA ILE A 562 8.34 -6.16 15.28
C ILE A 562 8.92 -5.47 14.05
N ASP A 563 8.40 -5.82 12.88
CA ASP A 563 8.77 -5.21 11.61
C ASP A 563 7.83 -4.03 11.33
N ALA A 564 8.39 -2.87 11.03
CA ALA A 564 7.64 -1.65 10.66
C ALA A 564 7.80 -1.23 9.19
N GLY A 565 8.35 -2.13 8.37
CA GLY A 565 8.47 -1.94 6.93
C GLY A 565 9.76 -1.23 6.48
N GLU A 566 9.93 -1.19 5.17
CA GLU A 566 11.12 -0.72 4.48
C GLU A 566 10.92 0.66 3.87
N ILE A 567 12.02 1.44 3.81
CA ILE A 567 12.08 2.65 2.99
C ILE A 567 13.03 2.43 1.81
N GLY A 568 12.52 2.74 0.62
CA GLY A 568 13.27 2.85 -0.62
C GLY A 568 14.01 4.19 -0.77
N ALA A 569 15.00 4.22 -1.66
CA ALA A 569 15.72 5.45 -2.01
C ALA A 569 14.77 6.56 -2.49
N GLY A 570 14.98 7.79 -2.03
CA GLY A 570 14.18 8.98 -2.38
C GLY A 570 12.74 9.01 -1.88
N HIS A 571 12.25 7.92 -1.26
CA HIS A 571 10.90 7.83 -0.74
C HIS A 571 10.63 8.86 0.38
N THR A 572 9.42 9.40 0.40
CA THR A 572 9.00 10.47 1.33
C THR A 572 7.80 10.06 2.15
N VAL A 573 7.84 10.31 3.46
CA VAL A 573 6.71 10.02 4.36
C VAL A 573 6.34 11.27 5.15
N THR A 574 5.06 11.63 5.19
CA THR A 574 4.51 12.80 5.84
C THR A 574 3.38 12.42 6.79
N ALA A 575 3.53 12.78 8.06
CA ALA A 575 2.52 12.63 9.11
C ALA A 575 2.11 14.00 9.68
N LEU A 576 0.86 14.11 10.12
CA LEU A 576 0.31 15.32 10.74
C LEU A 576 -0.20 15.01 12.15
N TYR A 577 0.21 15.83 13.12
CA TYR A 577 -0.36 15.83 14.47
C TYR A 577 -1.15 17.11 14.72
N GLU A 578 -2.39 16.98 15.16
CA GLU A 578 -3.12 18.10 15.77
C GLU A 578 -2.91 18.10 17.28
N ILE A 579 -2.59 19.25 17.84
CA ILE A 579 -2.17 19.46 19.22
C ILE A 579 -3.05 20.55 19.84
N VAL A 580 -3.63 20.25 20.99
CA VAL A 580 -4.22 21.24 21.89
C VAL A 580 -3.10 21.78 22.78
N PRO A 581 -2.69 23.04 22.65
CA PRO A 581 -1.65 23.61 23.52
C PRO A 581 -2.14 23.76 24.96
N GLY A 582 -1.21 23.79 25.91
CA GLY A 582 -1.48 23.99 27.34
C GLY A 582 -0.89 22.89 28.21
N ASN A 583 -1.14 22.96 29.52
CA ASN A 583 -0.66 21.97 30.48
C ASN A 583 -1.65 20.80 30.55
N ALA A 584 -1.22 19.59 30.23
CA ALA A 584 -2.08 18.41 30.30
C ALA A 584 -2.53 18.09 31.74
N ALA A 585 -1.88 18.62 32.78
CA ALA A 585 -2.26 18.33 34.17
C ALA A 585 -3.65 18.91 34.50
N GLU A 586 -3.99 20.04 33.85
CA GLU A 586 -5.30 20.70 33.90
C GLU A 586 -6.42 19.88 33.20
N SER A 587 -6.06 18.81 32.49
CA SER A 587 -6.99 17.92 31.79
C SER A 587 -7.11 16.52 32.42
N ALA A 588 -6.44 16.28 33.55
CA ALA A 588 -6.60 15.02 34.27
C ALA A 588 -8.04 14.94 34.80
N PRO A 589 -8.83 13.92 34.41
CA PRO A 589 -10.18 13.78 34.94
C PRO A 589 -10.10 13.55 36.45
N VAL A 590 -10.84 14.36 37.21
CA VAL A 590 -11.16 14.05 38.60
C VAL A 590 -12.11 12.86 38.54
N VAL A 591 -11.56 11.67 38.75
CA VAL A 591 -12.35 10.45 38.93
C VAL A 591 -12.80 10.45 40.38
N ASP A 592 -14.11 10.37 40.62
CA ASP A 592 -14.65 10.22 41.98
C ASP A 592 -14.06 8.97 42.65
N ASP A 593 -13.95 9.01 43.99
CA ASP A 593 -13.41 7.89 44.76
C ASP A 593 -14.22 6.60 44.48
N LEU A 594 -13.53 5.57 43.99
CA LEU A 594 -14.15 4.31 43.59
C LEU A 594 -14.76 3.59 44.81
N GLU A 595 -16.10 3.47 44.83
CA GLU A 595 -16.90 2.93 45.94
C GLU A 595 -16.35 1.61 46.51
N TYR A 596 -15.91 0.71 45.63
CA TYR A 596 -15.42 -0.64 45.98
C TYR A 596 -13.89 -0.78 45.94
N GLN A 597 -13.14 0.30 45.67
CA GLN A 597 -11.67 0.26 45.54
C GLN A 597 -10.99 1.44 46.26
N LYS A 598 -10.85 1.31 47.58
CA LYS A 598 -9.98 2.19 48.38
C LYS A 598 -8.52 1.85 48.12
N SER A 599 -7.90 2.57 47.18
CA SER A 599 -6.50 2.38 46.79
C SER A 599 -5.54 2.68 47.97
N LYS A 600 -4.86 1.64 48.50
CA LYS A 600 -4.02 1.72 49.72
C LYS A 600 -2.78 2.62 49.59
N LYS A 601 -2.41 2.95 48.36
CA LYS A 601 -1.85 4.23 47.95
C LYS A 601 -2.72 4.67 46.77
N PRO A 602 -2.98 5.98 46.56
CA PRO A 602 -3.31 6.43 45.22
C PRO A 602 -2.28 5.84 44.27
N ALA A 603 -2.69 5.34 43.10
CA ALA A 603 -1.72 5.21 42.01
C ALA A 603 -1.03 6.57 41.91
N PRO A 604 0.33 6.65 41.95
CA PRO A 604 1.05 7.90 42.12
C PRO A 604 0.45 8.91 41.14
N LYS A 605 -0.08 10.02 41.67
CA LYS A 605 -0.76 11.00 40.81
C LYS A 605 0.24 11.35 39.71
N PRO A 606 -0.17 11.62 38.46
CA PRO A 606 0.79 11.99 37.41
C PRO A 606 1.75 13.13 37.82
N ALA A 607 1.34 13.95 38.80
CA ALA A 607 2.13 14.91 39.57
C ALA A 607 3.44 14.41 40.23
N ASP A 608 3.62 13.11 40.50
CA ASP A 608 4.85 12.57 41.11
C ASP A 608 6.01 12.44 40.10
N ARG A 609 5.75 12.68 38.80
CA ARG A 609 6.79 12.81 37.78
C ARG A 609 7.22 14.27 37.66
N ALA A 610 8.47 14.55 38.01
CA ALA A 610 9.07 15.86 37.77
C ALA A 610 9.04 16.18 36.26
N VAL A 611 8.27 17.20 35.87
CA VAL A 611 8.28 17.71 34.49
C VAL A 611 9.54 18.54 34.32
N VAL A 612 10.37 18.17 33.34
CA VAL A 612 11.54 18.97 32.96
C VAL A 612 11.04 20.25 32.29
N ASP A 613 11.38 21.42 32.83
CA ASP A 613 11.12 22.68 32.15
C ASP A 613 11.92 22.73 30.85
N SER A 614 11.21 22.94 29.74
CA SER A 614 11.77 22.82 28.41
C SER A 614 10.97 23.65 27.41
N PRO A 615 11.61 24.38 26.49
CA PRO A 615 10.92 25.12 25.42
C PRO A 615 10.35 24.19 24.34
N ASN A 616 10.73 22.91 24.33
CA ASN A 616 10.31 21.95 23.31
C ASN A 616 8.82 21.58 23.47
N LEU A 617 8.07 21.63 22.38
CA LEU A 617 6.71 21.11 22.27
C LEU A 617 6.71 19.57 22.26
N LEU A 618 7.63 18.98 21.50
CA LEU A 618 7.77 17.54 21.33
C LEU A 618 9.18 17.14 20.86
N THR A 619 9.46 15.84 20.89
CA THR A 619 10.65 15.23 20.28
C THR A 619 10.22 14.13 19.32
N VAL A 620 10.66 14.22 18.07
CA VAL A 620 10.52 13.14 17.07
C VAL A 620 11.74 12.24 17.16
N LYS A 621 11.53 10.92 17.28
CA LYS A 621 12.57 9.89 17.30
C LYS A 621 12.37 8.99 16.09
N LEU A 622 13.44 8.69 15.37
CA LEU A 622 13.46 7.67 14.31
C LEU A 622 14.28 6.46 14.79
N ALA A 623 13.79 5.26 14.51
CA ALA A 623 14.56 4.02 14.54
C ALA A 623 14.62 3.42 13.14
N TYR A 624 15.75 2.84 12.75
CA TYR A 624 15.90 2.12 11.49
C TYR A 624 17.05 1.10 11.53
N LYS A 625 17.03 0.12 10.64
CA LYS A 625 18.12 -0.84 10.40
C LYS A 625 18.69 -0.65 8.98
N GLY A 626 19.96 -1.03 8.77
CA GLY A 626 20.58 -0.98 7.44
C GLY A 626 19.92 -1.95 6.44
N PRO A 627 20.13 -1.79 5.12
CA PRO A 627 19.46 -2.63 4.12
C PRO A 627 19.90 -4.11 4.18
N GLU A 628 21.15 -4.38 4.55
CA GLU A 628 21.67 -5.75 4.76
C GLU A 628 21.43 -6.30 6.18
N ALA A 629 20.71 -5.57 7.03
CA ALA A 629 20.48 -5.97 8.41
C ALA A 629 19.52 -7.17 8.52
N SER A 630 19.82 -8.08 9.45
CA SER A 630 18.92 -9.16 9.86
C SER A 630 17.88 -8.67 10.88
N LYS A 631 16.84 -9.47 11.16
CA LYS A 631 15.85 -9.12 12.21
C LYS A 631 16.50 -8.94 13.59
N GLU A 632 17.53 -9.72 13.91
CA GLU A 632 18.25 -9.65 15.19
C GLU A 632 19.23 -8.48 15.31
N THR A 633 19.47 -7.74 14.22
CA THR A 633 20.31 -6.54 14.23
C THR A 633 19.63 -5.43 15.03
N GLU A 634 20.38 -4.77 15.91
CA GLU A 634 19.88 -3.61 16.67
C GLU A 634 19.62 -2.41 15.76
N SER A 635 18.56 -1.65 16.06
CA SER A 635 18.22 -0.45 15.31
C SER A 635 19.16 0.72 15.64
N THR A 636 19.46 1.53 14.63
CA THR A 636 20.06 2.86 14.80
C THR A 636 18.97 3.87 15.15
N TYR A 637 19.24 4.75 16.11
CA TYR A 637 18.30 5.76 16.58
C TYR A 637 18.87 7.18 16.38
N PHE A 638 18.00 8.14 16.05
CA PHE A 638 18.29 9.57 16.21
C PHE A 638 17.01 10.35 16.55
N ARG A 639 17.17 11.61 16.97
CA ARG A 639 16.05 12.45 17.44
C ARG A 639 16.15 13.90 16.99
N THR A 640 15.00 14.52 16.74
CA THR A 640 14.83 15.96 16.48
C THR A 640 13.92 16.55 17.55
N ARG A 641 14.42 17.53 18.31
CA ARG A 641 13.63 18.29 19.28
C ARG A 641 12.94 19.45 18.56
N VAL A 642 11.69 19.75 18.91
CA VAL A 642 10.84 20.72 18.18
C VAL A 642 10.31 21.77 19.13
N ILE A 643 10.57 23.04 18.82
CA ILE A 643 10.04 24.22 19.52
C ILE A 643 8.92 24.80 18.65
N ASP A 644 7.81 25.23 19.26
CA ASP A 644 6.76 25.94 18.53
C ASP A 644 7.09 27.43 18.43
N GLY A 645 7.20 27.95 17.21
CA GLY A 645 7.45 29.37 16.95
C GLY A 645 6.18 30.24 16.97
N GLY A 646 5.01 29.68 17.29
CA GLY A 646 3.75 30.43 17.37
C GLY A 646 3.16 30.86 16.01
N LYS A 647 3.77 30.45 14.89
CA LYS A 647 3.38 30.85 13.52
C LYS A 647 1.90 30.62 13.22
N SER A 648 1.31 31.49 12.39
CA SER A 648 0.01 31.25 11.76
C SER A 648 0.15 30.30 10.57
N TRP A 649 -0.88 29.53 10.25
CA TRP A 649 -0.92 28.69 9.05
C TRP A 649 -0.84 29.52 7.75
N LYS A 650 -1.24 30.80 7.81
CA LYS A 650 -1.16 31.75 6.69
C LYS A 650 0.30 31.99 6.27
N ASP A 651 1.21 31.93 7.23
CA ASP A 651 2.66 32.14 7.07
C ASP A 651 3.46 30.82 6.97
N ALA A 652 2.77 29.67 7.01
CA ALA A 652 3.38 28.36 6.84
C ALA A 652 3.77 28.09 5.37
N SER A 653 4.60 27.08 5.14
CA SER A 653 5.02 26.66 3.80
C SER A 653 3.84 26.22 2.91
N ASP A 654 4.04 26.30 1.59
CA ASP A 654 3.07 25.80 0.61
C ASP A 654 2.75 24.31 0.87
N ASP A 655 3.78 23.53 1.22
CA ASP A 655 3.67 22.11 1.56
C ASP A 655 2.86 21.86 2.83
N PHE A 656 2.99 22.73 3.85
CA PHE A 656 2.17 22.67 5.06
C PHE A 656 0.71 22.97 4.75
N LYS A 657 0.45 24.05 4.00
CA LYS A 657 -0.89 24.42 3.53
C LYS A 657 -1.52 23.30 2.72
N PHE A 658 -0.78 22.71 1.79
CA PHE A 658 -1.26 21.64 0.94
C PHE A 658 -1.59 20.36 1.73
N ALA A 659 -0.67 19.87 2.57
CA ALA A 659 -0.91 18.71 3.42
C ALA A 659 -2.10 18.93 4.39
N SER A 660 -2.26 20.16 4.90
CA SER A 660 -3.43 20.56 5.70
C SER A 660 -4.73 20.50 4.90
N GLY A 661 -4.72 20.94 3.64
CA GLY A 661 -5.86 20.87 2.73
C GLY A 661 -6.25 19.41 2.40
N VAL A 662 -5.27 18.57 2.08
CA VAL A 662 -5.47 17.13 1.79
C VAL A 662 -6.00 16.39 3.01
N SER A 663 -5.43 16.61 4.19
CA SER A 663 -5.87 15.96 5.43
C SER A 663 -7.28 16.39 5.84
N LEU A 664 -7.60 17.68 5.75
CA LEU A 664 -8.96 18.17 5.98
C LEU A 664 -9.95 17.58 4.97
N PHE A 665 -9.57 17.45 3.69
CA PHE A 665 -10.42 16.81 2.69
C PHE A 665 -10.73 15.35 3.06
N GLY A 666 -9.73 14.60 3.49
CA GLY A 666 -9.90 13.22 3.96
C GLY A 666 -10.83 13.13 5.18
N MET A 667 -10.69 14.04 6.14
CA MET A 667 -11.59 14.12 7.29
C MET A 667 -13.04 14.43 6.89
N LEU A 668 -13.26 15.34 5.93
CA LEU A 668 -14.60 15.66 5.42
C LEU A 668 -15.23 14.48 4.65
N GLN A 669 -14.47 13.79 3.79
CA GLN A 669 -14.96 12.59 3.08
C GLN A 669 -15.32 11.44 4.03
N ARG A 670 -14.65 11.35 5.20
CA ARG A 670 -14.96 10.36 6.24
C ARG A 670 -16.15 10.75 7.14
N GLY A 671 -16.56 12.01 7.14
CA GLY A 671 -17.48 12.54 8.14
C GLY A 671 -16.87 12.58 9.55
N SER A 672 -15.57 12.89 9.65
CA SER A 672 -14.82 12.91 10.90
C SER A 672 -15.37 13.98 11.87
N GLU A 673 -15.61 13.59 13.12
CA GLU A 673 -15.98 14.52 14.19
C GLU A 673 -14.87 15.55 14.50
N HIS A 674 -13.64 15.27 14.08
CA HIS A 674 -12.48 16.14 14.28
C HIS A 674 -12.19 17.09 13.09
N ALA A 675 -13.13 17.24 12.14
CA ALA A 675 -13.01 18.21 11.04
C ALA A 675 -13.11 19.68 11.51
N GLY A 676 -13.53 19.93 12.75
CA GLY A 676 -13.59 21.28 13.35
C GLY A 676 -14.50 22.24 12.58
N GLN A 677 -14.02 23.47 12.34
CA GLN A 677 -14.69 24.45 11.48
C GLN A 677 -14.36 24.25 9.99
N GLY A 678 -13.82 23.09 9.64
CA GLY A 678 -13.37 22.76 8.30
C GLY A 678 -14.49 22.65 7.27
N SER A 679 -14.19 23.04 6.03
CA SER A 679 -15.14 23.01 4.91
C SER A 679 -14.41 22.78 3.58
N TYR A 680 -15.13 22.36 2.54
CA TYR A 680 -14.55 22.24 1.20
C TYR A 680 -14.05 23.59 0.64
N GLN A 681 -14.58 24.72 1.11
CA GLN A 681 -14.03 26.04 0.79
C GLN A 681 -12.64 26.26 1.41
N LEU A 682 -12.46 25.86 2.68
CA LEU A 682 -11.15 25.91 3.34
C LEU A 682 -10.16 24.93 2.68
N VAL A 683 -10.59 23.71 2.34
CA VAL A 683 -9.76 22.75 1.57
C VAL A 683 -9.27 23.39 0.27
N ARG A 684 -10.17 23.98 -0.53
CA ARG A 684 -9.80 24.65 -1.79
C ARG A 684 -8.80 25.77 -1.57
N LYS A 685 -9.03 26.63 -0.57
CA LYS A 685 -8.11 27.72 -0.22
C LYS A 685 -6.71 27.20 0.14
N LEU A 686 -6.64 26.15 0.97
CA LEU A 686 -5.39 25.50 1.38
C LEU A 686 -4.67 24.82 0.21
N ALA A 687 -5.40 24.14 -0.68
CA ALA A 687 -4.85 23.49 -1.87
C ALA A 687 -4.34 24.50 -2.91
N GLU A 688 -5.11 25.57 -3.16
CA GLU A 688 -4.75 26.64 -4.10
C GLU A 688 -3.56 27.46 -3.60
N GLN A 689 -3.50 27.79 -2.29
CA GLN A 689 -2.35 28.46 -1.67
C GLN A 689 -1.13 27.56 -1.48
N GLY A 690 -1.33 26.24 -1.34
CA GLY A 690 -0.27 25.25 -1.16
C GLY A 690 0.25 24.60 -2.45
N ARG A 691 -0.18 25.08 -3.62
CA ARG A 691 0.14 24.41 -4.90
C ARG A 691 1.65 24.32 -5.17
N GLY A 692 2.44 25.32 -4.79
CA GLY A 692 3.86 25.36 -5.11
C GLY A 692 4.13 25.26 -6.62
N LYS A 693 5.22 24.57 -6.99
CA LYS A 693 5.68 24.39 -8.39
C LYS A 693 4.79 23.45 -9.22
N ASP A 694 4.31 22.36 -8.61
CA ASP A 694 3.44 21.32 -9.20
C ASP A 694 3.76 20.91 -10.65
N GLU A 695 5.03 20.66 -10.97
CA GLU A 695 5.53 20.39 -12.34
C GLU A 695 4.81 19.22 -13.03
N LYS A 696 4.36 18.22 -12.25
CA LYS A 696 3.60 17.05 -12.74
C LYS A 696 2.08 17.26 -12.75
N GLY A 697 1.57 18.38 -12.25
CA GLY A 697 0.15 18.73 -12.23
C GLY A 697 -0.72 17.88 -11.28
N HIS A 698 -0.15 17.33 -10.19
CA HIS A 698 -0.88 16.49 -9.24
C HIS A 698 -1.65 17.31 -8.21
N ARG A 699 -1.05 18.39 -7.67
CA ARG A 699 -1.70 19.29 -6.70
C ARG A 699 -2.84 20.10 -7.35
N THR A 700 -2.69 20.41 -8.64
CA THR A 700 -3.72 21.03 -9.48
C THR A 700 -4.89 20.07 -9.72
N GLU A 701 -4.62 18.80 -10.08
CA GLU A 701 -5.66 17.78 -10.23
C GLU A 701 -6.44 17.54 -8.93
N PHE A 702 -5.77 17.54 -7.78
CA PHE A 702 -6.43 17.50 -6.48
C PHE A 702 -7.38 18.69 -6.27
N SER A 703 -6.94 19.90 -6.61
CA SER A 703 -7.76 21.11 -6.50
C SER A 703 -9.01 21.03 -7.38
N ASP A 704 -8.91 20.44 -8.57
CA ASP A 704 -10.05 20.17 -9.46
C ASP A 704 -10.94 19.01 -8.97
N LEU A 705 -10.37 18.01 -8.30
CA LEU A 705 -11.12 16.93 -7.67
C LEU A 705 -12.03 17.45 -6.55
N VAL A 706 -11.50 18.33 -5.68
CA VAL A 706 -12.28 18.95 -4.59
C VAL A 706 -13.45 19.79 -5.15
N ARG A 707 -13.28 20.42 -6.32
CA ARG A 707 -14.35 21.18 -7.00
C ARG A 707 -15.50 20.31 -7.54
N LYS A 708 -15.29 18.99 -7.71
CA LYS A 708 -16.32 18.04 -8.18
C LYS A 708 -17.18 17.46 -7.07
N VAL A 709 -16.76 17.60 -5.80
CA VAL A 709 -17.56 17.20 -4.64
C VAL A 709 -18.71 18.20 -4.47
N LYS A 710 -19.93 17.69 -4.31
CA LYS A 710 -21.17 18.47 -4.14
C LYS A 710 -21.47 18.75 -2.67
#